data_AF-A0A4R4ZQX3-F1
#
_entry.id   AF-A0A4R4ZQX3-F1
#
_cell.length_a   1.000
_cell.length_b   1.000
_cell.length_c   1.000
_cell.angle_alpha   90.00
_cell.angle_beta   90.00
_cell.angle_gamma   90.00
#
_symmetry.space_group_name_H-M   'P 1'
#
loop_
_entity.id
_entity.type
_entity.pdbx_description
1 polymer ?
#
loop_
_entity_poly.entity_id
_entity_poly.type
_entity_poly.pdbx_seq_one_letter_code
_entity_poly.pdbx_strand_id
1 'polypeptide(L)'
;MPRSAPTVLTTIFAAIAVLGTSPASADVQAAGCDAAAAGYTTALQLNLPTSANWLNTTPPYSLNNTAAIGSNFDRVGYCLELNGPKGVQWVWTAMAPFTSDARRLGLQTATGQIFRQQVGDLEVASNVAGVTTGTGQTGYVEMWPNQYSGSASGQVPNASASAYDADDSPTTVLGHGSFQIHQIGATKPSTVPAKPVLSINRFTESASDVLALGIGTNTTGAPDWTLTDNAATYTQRKLTVYARPSLVKLTEMPQDLKLIPRDSENGANPVVAGEVTAAGVDQVELRVTGHGETQTFTAPASAPFRFTPRILAGLWDYTFELKAVGPAIDRVVAKRTGIVSGDVYVVQGQSNAEAAKRTGAANVEESPYLRSFGSSNAESAISGADRVWHYATGDVTQQSGSAGQWAIRMGRRIVDTYGVPVALFNGSHGGKPVSFFQRNDTTPNDLTTNYGRLRSRLQASGVLSKVKGVLWYQGEAESDNASVHISGFTSLLADWRTEMSAAKYFVYQVRTSPCNNTTTVNLREAQRKLGDTHNVTLLSTTGLSGHDGCHYAYADGYREMGDHAFAVLARDLYGGPSAGVAPPNPASVTKSGTTLTVKLRSTDPLTVDSGVGADFRLVGSTVTVTSVVYQADGSLRLTLSGTPTGATALVYQGHLKAGPWITNATGAGLLAFSLPI
;
A
#
# COMPACT_ATOMS: atom_id res chain seq x y z
N MET A 1 -75.18 40.97 -1.20
CA MET A 1 -75.87 39.79 -0.62
C MET A 1 -75.47 38.57 -1.43
N PRO A 2 -75.25 37.39 -0.83
CA PRO A 2 -74.96 37.08 0.59
C PRO A 2 -73.43 36.83 0.79
N ARG A 3 -72.70 37.31 1.80
CA ARG A 3 -72.76 37.26 3.29
C ARG A 3 -72.53 35.87 3.91
N SER A 4 -71.32 35.67 4.45
CA SER A 4 -70.99 34.92 5.68
C SER A 4 -69.46 34.96 5.90
N ALA A 5 -68.93 35.89 6.71
CA ALA A 5 -68.63 35.78 8.15
C ALA A 5 -67.27 35.10 8.46
N PRO A 6 -66.31 35.77 9.13
CA PRO A 6 -65.08 35.14 9.59
C PRO A 6 -65.25 34.61 11.02
N THR A 7 -64.89 33.34 11.24
CA THR A 7 -64.90 32.72 12.57
C THR A 7 -63.56 32.97 13.27
N VAL A 8 -63.67 33.62 14.42
CA VAL A 8 -62.64 33.82 15.44
C VAL A 8 -62.20 32.47 16.00
N LEU A 9 -60.90 32.19 16.02
CA LEU A 9 -60.33 31.14 16.87
C LEU A 9 -59.63 31.78 18.06
N THR A 10 -60.18 31.48 19.23
CA THR A 10 -59.83 31.94 20.56
C THR A 10 -58.49 31.35 21.01
N THR A 11 -57.53 32.21 21.32
CA THR A 11 -56.26 31.84 21.96
C THR A 11 -56.52 31.57 23.45
N ILE A 12 -56.40 30.31 23.87
CA ILE A 12 -56.41 29.93 25.30
C ILE A 12 -55.00 30.18 25.85
N PHE A 13 -54.86 31.17 26.72
CA PHE A 13 -53.69 31.34 27.58
C PHE A 13 -53.78 30.33 28.73
N ALA A 14 -52.96 29.28 28.68
CA ALA A 14 -52.67 28.46 29.85
C ALA A 14 -51.49 29.08 30.61
N ALA A 15 -51.77 29.60 31.81
CA ALA A 15 -50.76 30.02 32.77
C ALA A 15 -50.00 28.79 33.28
N ILE A 16 -48.71 28.67 32.93
CA ILE A 16 -47.79 27.73 33.58
C ILE A 16 -46.98 28.53 34.59
N ALA A 17 -47.06 28.08 35.84
CA ALA A 17 -46.32 28.61 36.98
C ALA A 17 -44.82 28.54 36.72
N VAL A 18 -44.14 29.67 36.91
CA VAL A 18 -42.68 29.77 36.95
C VAL A 18 -42.20 29.11 38.24
N LEU A 19 -41.80 27.85 38.16
CA LEU A 19 -40.91 27.25 39.16
C LEU A 19 -39.49 27.68 38.81
N GLY A 20 -38.88 28.45 39.72
CA GLY A 20 -37.53 28.97 39.56
C GLY A 20 -36.53 27.85 39.25
N THR A 21 -35.81 28.02 38.15
CA THR A 21 -34.64 27.22 37.83
C THR A 21 -33.56 27.53 38.86
N SER A 22 -33.24 26.54 39.67
CA SER A 22 -31.98 26.49 40.43
C SER A 22 -30.83 26.84 39.49
N PRO A 23 -29.81 27.62 39.92
CA PRO A 23 -28.66 27.89 39.07
C PRO A 23 -28.02 26.55 38.72
N ALA A 24 -27.79 26.34 37.42
CA ALA A 24 -26.98 25.25 36.92
C ALA A 24 -25.69 25.19 37.74
N SER A 25 -25.47 24.06 38.42
CA SER A 25 -24.18 23.72 38.97
C SER A 25 -23.15 23.90 37.85
N ALA A 26 -22.16 24.76 38.08
CA ALA A 26 -21.01 24.91 37.20
C ALA A 26 -20.50 23.53 36.79
N ASP A 27 -20.37 23.32 35.47
CA ASP A 27 -19.77 22.12 34.89
C ASP A 27 -18.46 21.84 35.61
N VAL A 28 -18.42 20.77 36.40
CA VAL A 28 -17.18 20.20 36.89
C VAL A 28 -16.50 19.62 35.66
N GLN A 29 -15.65 20.42 35.03
CA GLN A 29 -14.74 19.95 33.98
C GLN A 29 -14.00 18.75 34.55
N ALA A 30 -14.24 17.55 33.99
CA ALA A 30 -13.66 16.32 34.51
C ALA A 30 -12.14 16.51 34.68
N ALA A 31 -11.61 16.16 35.86
CA ALA A 31 -10.23 16.46 36.25
C ALA A 31 -9.17 15.61 35.51
N GLY A 32 -9.58 14.70 34.62
CA GLY A 32 -8.72 13.79 33.87
C GLY A 32 -9.55 12.82 33.01
N CYS A 33 -8.94 11.73 32.54
CA CYS A 33 -9.58 10.78 31.62
C CYS A 33 -10.43 9.69 32.30
N ASP A 34 -10.54 9.66 33.64
CA ASP A 34 -11.10 8.52 34.39
C ASP A 34 -12.51 8.11 33.93
N ALA A 35 -13.37 9.10 33.66
CA ALA A 35 -14.73 8.84 33.18
C ALA A 35 -14.73 8.15 31.80
N ALA A 36 -13.84 8.55 30.90
CA ALA A 36 -13.74 7.99 29.56
C ALA A 36 -13.04 6.61 29.56
N ALA A 37 -12.18 6.35 30.55
CA ALA A 37 -11.51 5.06 30.74
C ALA A 37 -12.38 3.99 31.42
N ALA A 38 -13.65 4.29 31.72
CA ALA A 38 -14.57 3.36 32.38
C ALA A 38 -14.64 2.01 31.63
N GLY A 39 -14.47 0.91 32.37
CA GLY A 39 -14.47 -0.45 31.82
C GLY A 39 -13.12 -0.92 31.26
N TYR A 40 -12.09 -0.09 31.25
CA TYR A 40 -10.73 -0.49 30.92
C TYR A 40 -9.92 -0.87 32.16
N THR A 41 -8.91 -1.72 31.97
CA THR A 41 -7.88 -2.01 32.97
C THR A 41 -6.64 -1.17 32.66
N THR A 42 -6.08 -0.52 33.67
CA THR A 42 -4.79 0.17 33.54
C THR A 42 -3.68 -0.83 33.28
N ALA A 43 -3.08 -0.74 32.09
CA ALA A 43 -1.98 -1.58 31.65
C ALA A 43 -0.63 -1.03 32.10
N LEU A 44 -0.42 0.28 31.92
CA LEU A 44 0.82 0.97 32.26
C LEU A 44 0.52 2.36 32.82
N GLN A 45 1.33 2.84 33.75
CA GLN A 45 1.34 4.23 34.17
C GLN A 45 2.76 4.76 34.21
N LEU A 46 3.00 5.86 33.51
CA LEU A 46 4.32 6.49 33.37
C LEU A 46 4.22 7.98 33.72
N ASN A 47 5.00 8.40 34.71
CA ASN A 47 5.29 9.81 34.91
C ASN A 47 6.42 10.17 33.95
N LEU A 48 6.11 10.96 32.93
CA LEU A 48 7.09 11.37 31.94
C LEU A 48 8.06 12.38 32.60
N PRO A 49 9.37 12.14 32.55
CA PRO A 49 10.36 13.09 33.02
C PRO A 49 10.48 14.29 32.06
N THR A 50 11.30 15.26 32.42
CA THR A 50 11.65 16.36 31.49
C THR A 50 12.51 15.86 30.33
N SER A 51 13.40 14.89 30.57
CA SER A 51 14.28 14.27 29.59
C SER A 51 14.39 12.76 29.86
N ALA A 52 14.60 11.96 28.82
CA ALA A 52 14.75 10.51 28.95
C ALA A 52 15.72 9.95 27.91
N ASN A 53 16.38 8.84 28.27
CA ASN A 53 17.05 7.95 27.33
C ASN A 53 16.62 6.53 27.65
N TRP A 54 15.54 6.07 27.02
CA TRP A 54 15.07 4.71 27.22
C TRP A 54 15.47 3.75 26.12
N LEU A 55 16.40 4.11 25.23
CA LEU A 55 16.84 3.23 24.16
C LEU A 55 17.33 1.89 24.75
N ASN A 56 16.76 0.77 24.27
CA ASN A 56 17.01 -0.60 24.74
C ASN A 56 16.76 -0.85 26.24
N THR A 57 15.98 0.01 26.90
CA THR A 57 15.59 -0.16 28.29
C THR A 57 14.07 -0.04 28.44
N THR A 58 13.55 -0.60 29.51
CA THR A 58 12.13 -0.46 29.85
C THR A 58 11.93 0.92 30.50
N PRO A 59 11.00 1.76 30.00
CA PRO A 59 10.64 2.99 30.70
C PRO A 59 10.24 2.72 32.17
N PRO A 60 10.48 3.65 33.11
CA PRO A 60 10.23 3.47 34.53
C PRO A 60 8.73 3.59 34.84
N TYR A 61 7.96 2.60 34.40
CA TYR A 61 6.53 2.53 34.66
C TYR A 61 6.27 2.37 36.16
N SER A 62 5.54 3.32 36.73
CA SER A 62 5.04 3.27 38.12
C SER A 62 4.03 2.14 38.36
N LEU A 63 3.39 1.68 37.29
CA LEU A 63 2.52 0.50 37.25
C LEU A 63 2.76 -0.25 35.94
N ASN A 64 2.89 -1.57 36.00
CA ASN A 64 2.95 -2.43 34.82
C ASN A 64 2.16 -3.72 35.03
N ASN A 65 0.95 -3.77 34.49
CA ASN A 65 0.04 -4.91 34.54
C ASN A 65 -0.01 -5.71 33.21
N THR A 66 0.86 -5.39 32.25
CA THR A 66 0.81 -5.96 30.90
C THR A 66 0.94 -7.49 30.89
N ALA A 67 1.72 -8.06 31.80
CA ALA A 67 1.84 -9.51 31.95
C ALA A 67 0.52 -10.17 32.39
N ALA A 68 -0.23 -9.53 33.28
CA ALA A 68 -1.51 -10.02 33.76
C ALA A 68 -2.63 -9.87 32.70
N ILE A 69 -2.58 -8.79 31.90
CA ILE A 69 -3.51 -8.57 30.78
C ILE A 69 -3.28 -9.58 29.66
N GLY A 70 -2.01 -9.90 29.36
CA GLY A 70 -1.64 -10.88 28.35
C GLY A 70 -2.07 -10.44 26.94
N SER A 71 -2.84 -11.29 26.26
CA SER A 71 -3.27 -11.08 24.87
C SER A 71 -4.78 -10.94 24.68
N ASN A 72 -5.58 -11.02 25.75
CA ASN A 72 -7.03 -11.08 25.66
C ASN A 72 -7.69 -9.72 25.93
N PHE A 73 -7.49 -8.76 25.01
CA PHE A 73 -8.10 -7.44 25.06
C PHE A 73 -8.69 -7.05 23.71
N ASP A 74 -9.81 -6.32 23.72
CA ASP A 74 -10.55 -5.96 22.50
C ASP A 74 -10.43 -4.48 22.11
N ARG A 75 -9.90 -3.64 23.01
CA ARG A 75 -9.56 -2.24 22.77
C ARG A 75 -8.34 -1.81 23.57
N VAL A 76 -7.66 -0.80 23.07
CA VAL A 76 -6.54 -0.13 23.75
C VAL A 76 -6.89 1.35 23.94
N GLY A 77 -6.40 1.95 25.02
CA GLY A 77 -6.68 3.34 25.36
C GLY A 77 -5.45 4.06 25.91
N TYR A 78 -5.37 5.36 25.68
CA TYR A 78 -4.28 6.22 26.11
C TYR A 78 -4.87 7.49 26.72
N CYS A 79 -4.39 7.83 27.91
CA CYS A 79 -4.64 9.10 28.55
C CYS A 79 -3.31 9.85 28.71
N LEU A 80 -3.21 11.05 28.13
CA LEU A 80 -2.10 11.96 28.37
C LEU A 80 -2.62 13.16 29.18
N GLU A 81 -2.04 13.39 30.35
CA GLU A 81 -2.37 14.47 31.27
C GLU A 81 -1.15 15.38 31.45
N LEU A 82 -1.32 16.67 31.16
CA LEU A 82 -0.30 17.71 31.26
C LEU A 82 -0.82 18.84 32.15
N ASN A 83 0.01 19.35 33.06
CA ASN A 83 -0.30 20.56 33.83
C ASN A 83 0.82 21.56 33.59
N GLY A 84 0.52 22.73 33.04
CA GLY A 84 1.53 23.70 32.62
C GLY A 84 0.99 25.12 32.48
N PRO A 85 1.62 25.99 31.66
CA PRO A 85 1.25 27.41 31.54
C PRO A 85 -0.20 27.64 31.06
N LYS A 86 -0.80 26.66 30.39
CA LYS A 86 -2.19 26.69 29.91
C LYS A 86 -3.18 26.01 30.88
N GLY A 87 -2.75 25.69 32.11
CA GLY A 87 -3.54 24.95 33.09
C GLY A 87 -3.48 23.43 32.88
N VAL A 88 -4.47 22.74 33.44
CA VAL A 88 -4.62 21.28 33.32
C VAL A 88 -5.19 20.94 31.94
N GLN A 89 -4.48 20.10 31.20
CA GLN A 89 -4.82 19.63 29.87
C GLN A 89 -4.83 18.10 29.86
N TRP A 90 -5.83 17.49 29.24
CA TRP A 90 -5.89 16.04 29.08
C TRP A 90 -6.50 15.65 27.74
N VAL A 91 -6.10 14.48 27.25
CA VAL A 91 -6.73 13.80 26.12
C VAL A 91 -6.84 12.32 26.41
N TRP A 92 -8.03 11.79 26.17
CA TRP A 92 -8.33 10.39 26.08
C TRP A 92 -8.43 9.98 24.62
N THR A 93 -7.82 8.87 24.27
CA THR A 93 -8.06 8.20 22.99
C THR A 93 -8.14 6.70 23.16
N ALA A 94 -9.09 6.06 22.48
CA ALA A 94 -9.23 4.61 22.47
C ALA A 94 -9.55 4.08 21.07
N MET A 95 -9.06 2.89 20.74
CA MET A 95 -9.17 2.33 19.38
C MET A 95 -9.16 0.81 19.37
N ALA A 96 -9.39 0.22 18.20
CA ALA A 96 -9.10 -1.18 17.96
C ALA A 96 -7.62 -1.51 18.26
N PRO A 97 -7.31 -2.69 18.81
CA PRO A 97 -5.96 -3.05 19.20
C PRO A 97 -5.07 -3.21 17.96
N PHE A 98 -3.96 -2.47 17.91
CA PHE A 98 -2.92 -2.58 16.87
C PHE A 98 -1.86 -3.66 17.16
N THR A 99 -1.98 -4.35 18.29
CA THR A 99 -1.16 -5.48 18.71
C THR A 99 -2.01 -6.43 19.55
N SER A 100 -1.70 -7.73 19.53
CA SER A 100 -2.28 -8.72 20.42
C SER A 100 -1.43 -8.99 21.68
N ASP A 101 -0.36 -8.23 21.87
CA ASP A 101 0.55 -8.38 23.01
C ASP A 101 0.53 -7.11 23.86
N ALA A 102 -0.05 -7.21 25.08
CA ALA A 102 -0.14 -6.06 25.99
C ALA A 102 1.22 -5.49 26.37
N ARG A 103 2.30 -6.30 26.31
CA ARG A 103 3.68 -5.84 26.58
C ARG A 103 4.17 -4.85 25.52
N ARG A 104 3.51 -4.76 24.36
CA ARG A 104 3.82 -3.83 23.27
C ARG A 104 2.96 -2.56 23.27
N LEU A 105 2.12 -2.33 24.29
CA LEU A 105 1.25 -1.14 24.34
C LEU A 105 1.95 0.13 24.84
N GLY A 106 3.09 -0.01 25.53
CA GLY A 106 3.90 1.10 26.01
C GLY A 106 4.77 1.74 24.93
N LEU A 107 5.62 2.69 25.31
CA LEU A 107 6.58 3.31 24.39
C LEU A 107 7.58 2.27 23.86
N GLN A 108 7.78 2.22 22.54
CA GLN A 108 8.68 1.27 21.89
C GLN A 108 10.14 1.75 22.00
N THR A 109 11.03 0.93 22.56
CA THR A 109 12.40 1.33 22.87
C THR A 109 13.49 0.50 22.21
N ALA A 110 13.15 -0.57 21.48
CA ALA A 110 14.13 -1.49 20.89
C ALA A 110 13.91 -1.70 19.38
N THR A 111 14.99 -2.04 18.66
CA THR A 111 14.97 -2.29 17.21
C THR A 111 13.81 -3.17 16.75
N GLY A 112 13.12 -2.76 15.68
CA GLY A 112 12.00 -3.51 15.10
C GLY A 112 10.69 -3.38 15.88
N GLN A 113 10.66 -2.68 17.01
CA GLN A 113 9.45 -2.28 17.68
C GLN A 113 8.85 -1.05 16.99
N ILE A 114 8.19 -1.26 15.86
CA ILE A 114 7.58 -0.19 15.06
C ILE A 114 6.10 -0.49 14.89
N PHE A 115 5.26 0.50 15.18
CA PHE A 115 3.88 0.56 14.76
C PHE A 115 3.71 1.79 13.87
N ARG A 116 3.25 1.57 12.64
CA ARG A 116 2.91 2.61 11.68
C ARG A 116 1.71 2.13 10.86
N GLN A 117 0.51 2.42 11.33
CA GLN A 117 -0.69 1.80 10.78
C GLN A 117 -1.97 2.59 11.08
N GLN A 118 -2.95 2.41 10.19
CA GLN A 118 -4.32 2.82 10.44
C GLN A 118 -4.94 1.97 11.56
N VAL A 119 -5.75 2.62 12.41
CA VAL A 119 -6.56 1.98 13.46
C VAL A 119 -8.01 2.43 13.32
N GLY A 120 -8.93 1.46 13.39
CA GLY A 120 -10.36 1.73 13.39
C GLY A 120 -10.93 2.02 14.78
N ASP A 121 -12.18 2.46 14.80
CA ASP A 121 -12.97 2.68 16.03
C ASP A 121 -12.30 3.66 17.02
N LEU A 122 -11.66 4.70 16.45
CA LEU A 122 -11.00 5.75 17.21
C LEU A 122 -12.05 6.59 17.94
N GLU A 123 -11.85 6.69 19.24
CA GLU A 123 -12.56 7.56 20.16
C GLU A 123 -11.60 8.61 20.68
N VAL A 124 -12.03 9.86 20.73
CA VAL A 124 -11.26 10.98 21.26
C VAL A 124 -12.14 11.82 22.18
N ALA A 125 -11.66 12.11 23.38
CA ALA A 125 -12.22 13.10 24.30
C ALA A 125 -11.09 13.97 24.86
N SER A 126 -11.31 15.27 25.01
CA SER A 126 -10.28 16.19 25.52
C SER A 126 -10.90 17.47 26.05
N ASN A 127 -10.22 18.13 27.00
CA ASN A 127 -10.53 19.49 27.41
C ASN A 127 -9.72 20.56 26.64
N VAL A 128 -8.84 20.15 25.72
CA VAL A 128 -7.98 21.06 24.95
C VAL A 128 -8.72 21.56 23.71
N ALA A 129 -8.85 22.89 23.60
CA ALA A 129 -9.48 23.53 22.45
C ALA A 129 -8.75 23.16 21.14
N GLY A 130 -9.52 22.85 20.09
CA GLY A 130 -9.00 22.46 18.78
C GLY A 130 -8.82 20.94 18.58
N VAL A 131 -8.84 20.14 19.65
CA VAL A 131 -8.90 18.68 19.54
C VAL A 131 -10.30 18.27 19.06
N THR A 132 -10.36 17.46 18.00
CA THR A 132 -11.63 16.96 17.47
C THR A 132 -12.07 15.73 18.28
N THR A 133 -13.16 15.87 19.05
CA THR A 133 -13.72 14.79 19.89
C THR A 133 -14.78 14.00 19.15
N GLY A 134 -14.94 12.72 19.49
CA GLY A 134 -15.97 11.85 18.90
C GLY A 134 -15.58 10.37 18.92
N THR A 135 -16.54 9.50 18.62
CA THR A 135 -16.38 8.04 18.56
C THR A 135 -16.45 7.51 17.13
N GLY A 136 -15.97 6.30 16.89
CA GLY A 136 -16.08 5.62 15.59
C GLY A 136 -15.26 6.25 14.46
N GLN A 137 -14.27 7.07 14.79
CA GLN A 137 -13.40 7.76 13.85
C GLN A 137 -12.30 6.81 13.32
N THR A 138 -11.51 7.28 12.36
CA THR A 138 -10.29 6.58 11.90
C THR A 138 -9.06 7.27 12.46
N GLY A 139 -8.15 6.46 13.00
CA GLY A 139 -6.87 6.93 13.50
C GLY A 139 -5.67 6.38 12.73
N TYR A 140 -4.52 6.98 12.99
CA TYR A 140 -3.22 6.48 12.57
C TYR A 140 -2.27 6.51 13.77
N VAL A 141 -1.56 5.41 14.00
CA VAL A 141 -0.59 5.28 15.09
C VAL A 141 0.80 5.30 14.50
N GLU A 142 1.65 6.14 15.05
CA GLU A 142 3.08 6.22 14.78
C GLU A 142 3.82 6.00 16.10
N MET A 143 4.54 4.88 16.20
CA MET A 143 5.24 4.53 17.43
C MET A 143 6.52 3.73 17.13
N TRP A 144 7.68 4.29 17.47
CA TRP A 144 8.98 3.67 17.22
C TRP A 144 10.10 4.25 18.10
N PRO A 145 11.22 3.53 18.28
CA PRO A 145 12.43 4.04 18.94
C PRO A 145 13.37 4.80 18.00
N ASN A 146 13.07 4.80 16.71
CA ASN A 146 13.91 5.30 15.64
C ASN A 146 13.94 6.83 15.57
N GLN A 147 14.99 7.35 14.95
CA GLN A 147 14.93 8.68 14.34
C GLN A 147 14.02 8.59 13.13
N TYR A 148 13.40 9.69 12.74
CA TYR A 148 12.50 9.74 11.59
C TYR A 148 12.70 11.02 10.80
N SER A 149 12.19 11.01 9.57
CA SER A 149 12.12 12.18 8.71
C SER A 149 10.66 12.53 8.47
N GLY A 150 10.37 13.81 8.26
CA GLY A 150 9.07 14.30 7.77
C GLY A 150 8.76 13.91 6.32
N SER A 151 9.44 12.90 5.77
CA SER A 151 9.15 12.38 4.44
C SER A 151 7.91 11.49 4.53
N ALA A 152 6.88 11.86 3.79
CA ALA A 152 5.62 11.12 3.76
C ALA A 152 5.80 9.64 3.38
N SER A 153 5.21 8.74 4.15
CA SER A 153 5.04 7.34 3.75
C SER A 153 4.00 7.17 2.63
N GLY A 154 3.15 8.19 2.43
CA GLY A 154 2.07 8.22 1.48
C GLY A 154 0.84 7.45 1.96
N GLN A 155 0.70 7.16 3.26
CA GLN A 155 -0.43 6.39 3.80
C GLN A 155 -1.51 7.27 4.42
N VAL A 156 -1.16 8.47 4.89
CA VAL A 156 -2.11 9.39 5.49
C VAL A 156 -2.45 10.53 4.52
N PRO A 157 -3.68 10.56 3.97
CA PRO A 157 -4.09 11.65 3.08
C PRO A 157 -4.05 13.01 3.79
N ASN A 158 -3.69 14.06 3.04
CA ASN A 158 -3.56 15.44 3.53
C ASN A 158 -2.50 15.66 4.61
N ALA A 159 -1.61 14.69 4.84
CA ALA A 159 -0.34 14.93 5.50
C ALA A 159 0.63 15.65 4.55
N SER A 160 1.59 16.35 5.13
CA SER A 160 2.66 17.03 4.42
C SER A 160 3.64 16.02 3.83
N ALA A 161 4.18 16.34 2.65
CA ALA A 161 5.23 15.52 2.05
C ALA A 161 6.61 15.70 2.70
N SER A 162 6.78 16.73 3.54
CA SER A 162 8.10 17.17 4.04
C SER A 162 8.11 17.74 5.45
N ALA A 163 6.98 17.81 6.15
CA ALA A 163 6.90 18.28 7.52
C ALA A 163 6.75 17.08 8.45
N TYR A 164 7.25 17.21 9.68
CA TYR A 164 6.95 16.24 10.74
C TYR A 164 5.47 16.34 11.12
N ASP A 165 4.68 15.34 10.77
CA ASP A 165 3.25 15.33 11.04
C ASP A 165 2.63 13.95 11.31
N ALA A 166 1.70 13.46 10.48
CA ALA A 166 0.92 12.23 10.70
C ALA A 166 1.33 11.10 9.75
N ASP A 167 2.30 11.33 8.87
CA ASP A 167 2.75 10.38 7.83
C ASP A 167 4.28 10.23 7.79
N ASP A 168 4.92 10.28 8.95
CA ASP A 168 6.36 10.29 9.06
C ASP A 168 7.00 8.92 8.75
N SER A 169 8.30 8.96 8.45
CA SER A 169 9.05 7.76 8.08
C SER A 169 10.19 7.47 9.03
N PRO A 170 10.18 6.32 9.74
CA PRO A 170 11.31 5.92 10.57
C PRO A 170 12.52 5.62 9.69
N THR A 171 13.68 6.06 10.15
CA THR A 171 14.98 5.75 9.57
C THR A 171 15.58 4.51 10.23
N THR A 172 16.70 4.02 9.70
CA THR A 172 17.45 2.91 10.33
C THR A 172 18.07 3.27 11.66
N VAL A 173 18.36 4.56 11.86
CA VAL A 173 19.07 5.03 13.04
C VAL A 173 18.11 5.05 14.21
N LEU A 174 18.54 4.48 15.34
CA LEU A 174 17.83 4.55 16.60
C LEU A 174 18.15 5.88 17.32
N GLY A 175 17.24 6.35 18.15
CA GLY A 175 17.36 7.63 18.86
C GLY A 175 16.21 8.55 18.50
N HIS A 176 15.97 9.61 19.27
CA HIS A 176 14.72 10.37 19.27
C HIS A 176 13.54 9.56 19.85
N GLY A 177 12.93 8.67 19.08
CA GLY A 177 11.76 7.91 19.52
C GLY A 177 10.48 8.74 19.54
N SER A 178 9.41 8.19 18.98
CA SER A 178 8.12 8.87 18.81
C SER A 178 6.97 7.95 19.23
N PHE A 179 5.95 8.54 19.82
CA PHE A 179 4.62 7.97 19.98
C PHE A 179 3.59 9.05 19.72
N GLN A 180 2.88 8.91 18.62
CA GLN A 180 1.85 9.83 18.18
C GLN A 180 0.59 9.07 17.75
N ILE A 181 -0.55 9.69 17.97
CA ILE A 181 -1.85 9.23 17.47
C ILE A 181 -2.48 10.38 16.74
N HIS A 182 -2.96 10.12 15.53
CA HIS A 182 -3.60 11.10 14.66
C HIS A 182 -5.01 10.65 14.34
N GLN A 183 -5.92 11.60 14.19
CA GLN A 183 -7.18 11.40 13.50
C GLN A 183 -6.97 11.65 12.01
N ILE A 184 -7.46 10.76 11.16
CA ILE A 184 -7.24 10.81 9.71
C ILE A 184 -8.54 10.53 8.94
N GLY A 185 -8.52 10.75 7.63
CA GLY A 185 -9.58 10.27 6.75
C GLY A 185 -9.68 8.74 6.72
N ALA A 186 -10.89 8.21 6.63
CA ALA A 186 -11.12 6.75 6.63
C ALA A 186 -10.59 6.04 5.36
N THR A 187 -10.50 6.77 4.25
CA THR A 187 -10.11 6.27 2.93
C THR A 187 -8.93 7.04 2.36
N LYS A 188 -8.24 6.43 1.38
CA LYS A 188 -7.30 7.13 0.51
C LYS A 188 -7.75 7.00 -0.96
N PRO A 189 -7.89 8.12 -1.70
CA PRO A 189 -7.70 9.50 -1.27
C PRO A 189 -8.79 9.97 -0.29
N SER A 190 -8.54 11.10 0.38
CA SER A 190 -9.52 11.77 1.25
C SER A 190 -9.24 13.26 1.29
N THR A 191 -10.27 14.06 1.58
CA THR A 191 -10.18 15.51 1.82
C THR A 191 -10.18 15.86 3.32
N VAL A 192 -10.29 14.86 4.20
CA VAL A 192 -10.27 15.05 5.65
C VAL A 192 -8.82 15.33 6.09
N PRO A 193 -8.54 16.50 6.71
CA PRO A 193 -7.20 16.79 7.20
C PRO A 193 -6.77 15.82 8.29
N ALA A 194 -5.50 15.40 8.26
CA ALA A 194 -4.89 14.70 9.37
C ALA A 194 -4.69 15.64 10.56
N LYS A 195 -5.05 15.20 11.77
CA LYS A 195 -4.93 16.00 12.99
C LYS A 195 -4.28 15.18 14.11
N PRO A 196 -3.13 15.63 14.65
CA PRO A 196 -2.57 15.05 15.86
C PRO A 196 -3.57 15.09 17.03
N VAL A 197 -3.66 13.98 17.76
CA VAL A 197 -4.46 13.83 18.99
C VAL A 197 -3.55 13.95 20.20
N LEU A 198 -2.47 13.17 20.23
CA LEU A 198 -1.41 13.24 21.23
C LEU A 198 -0.06 12.97 20.59
N SER A 199 0.99 13.51 21.21
CA SER A 199 2.38 13.35 20.78
C SER A 199 3.31 13.26 21.99
N ILE A 200 4.18 12.25 22.01
CA ILE A 200 5.27 12.05 22.97
C ILE A 200 6.52 11.70 22.18
N ASN A 201 7.46 12.63 22.10
CA ASN A 201 8.67 12.51 21.29
C ASN A 201 9.91 12.59 22.18
N ARG A 202 11.04 12.14 21.62
CA ARG A 202 12.39 12.28 22.17
C ARG A 202 12.73 11.37 23.36
N PHE A 203 11.96 10.30 23.58
CA PHE A 203 12.13 9.41 24.73
C PHE A 203 13.22 8.33 24.59
N THR A 204 13.82 8.16 23.41
CA THR A 204 15.00 7.29 23.18
C THR A 204 16.28 8.06 22.84
N GLU A 205 16.28 9.39 22.97
CA GLU A 205 17.47 10.22 22.72
C GLU A 205 18.36 10.36 23.96
N SER A 206 19.26 11.35 24.01
CA SER A 206 20.13 11.58 25.16
C SER A 206 19.33 12.01 26.39
N ALA A 207 19.82 11.66 27.58
CA ALA A 207 19.22 12.12 28.84
C ALA A 207 19.33 13.64 29.07
N SER A 208 20.12 14.34 28.25
CA SER A 208 20.22 15.81 28.22
C SER A 208 19.12 16.47 27.39
N ASP A 209 18.41 15.71 26.57
CA ASP A 209 17.45 16.22 25.60
C ASP A 209 16.03 16.25 26.17
N VAL A 210 15.36 17.40 26.03
CA VAL A 210 14.04 17.62 26.61
C VAL A 210 12.97 16.93 25.76
N LEU A 211 12.05 16.20 26.39
CA LEU A 211 10.94 15.57 25.67
C LEU A 211 10.06 16.63 24.99
N ALA A 212 9.52 16.28 23.83
CA ALA A 212 8.53 17.08 23.13
C ALA A 212 7.14 16.45 23.33
N LEU A 213 6.23 17.18 23.99
CA LEU A 213 4.92 16.69 24.41
C LEU A 213 3.81 17.57 23.86
N GLY A 214 2.71 16.97 23.44
CA GLY A 214 1.61 17.69 22.83
C GLY A 214 0.25 17.01 22.93
N ILE A 215 -0.79 17.84 22.99
CA ILE A 215 -2.20 17.45 22.85
C ILE A 215 -2.79 18.34 21.75
N GLY A 216 -3.34 17.73 20.70
CA GLY A 216 -3.80 18.45 19.51
C GLY A 216 -2.66 18.96 18.62
N THR A 217 -3.02 19.75 17.60
CA THR A 217 -2.06 20.31 16.64
C THR A 217 -1.23 21.46 17.23
N ASN A 218 0.09 21.40 17.07
CA ASN A 218 0.99 22.52 17.33
C ASN A 218 0.89 23.56 16.19
N THR A 219 0.62 24.82 16.54
CA THR A 219 0.43 25.90 15.55
C THR A 219 1.68 26.74 15.30
N THR A 220 2.78 26.49 16.02
CA THR A 220 4.01 27.32 15.96
C THR A 220 5.25 26.54 15.50
N GLY A 221 5.10 25.29 15.07
CA GLY A 221 6.18 24.41 14.65
C GLY A 221 5.64 23.18 13.92
N ALA A 222 6.33 22.04 14.07
CA ALA A 222 5.86 20.77 13.56
C ALA A 222 4.48 20.41 14.17
N PRO A 223 3.44 20.15 13.35
CA PRO A 223 2.08 19.86 13.81
C PRO A 223 1.98 18.82 14.92
N ASP A 224 2.82 17.80 14.86
CA ASP A 224 2.93 16.64 15.76
C ASP A 224 3.86 16.85 16.97
N TRP A 225 4.21 18.12 17.25
CA TRP A 225 5.10 18.56 18.33
C TRP A 225 6.55 18.09 18.22
N THR A 226 6.95 17.48 17.12
CA THR A 226 8.35 17.08 16.88
C THR A 226 9.29 18.28 17.06
N LEU A 227 10.38 18.08 17.81
CA LEU A 227 11.43 19.08 18.10
C LEU A 227 10.98 20.32 18.91
N THR A 228 9.86 20.26 19.64
CA THR A 228 9.37 21.41 20.43
C THR A 228 10.02 21.54 21.83
N ASP A 229 10.63 20.47 22.35
CA ASP A 229 11.44 20.47 23.59
C ASP A 229 10.77 21.16 24.81
N ASN A 230 9.46 20.97 24.98
CA ASN A 230 8.65 21.73 25.93
C ASN A 230 8.35 20.99 27.24
N ALA A 231 8.82 19.76 27.45
CA ALA A 231 8.45 18.99 28.64
C ALA A 231 8.79 19.70 29.96
N ALA A 232 9.85 20.51 29.99
CA ALA A 232 10.24 21.30 31.17
C ALA A 232 9.19 22.35 31.60
N THR A 233 8.29 22.75 30.70
CA THR A 233 7.25 23.76 30.97
C THR A 233 6.10 23.22 31.81
N TYR A 234 5.92 21.89 31.85
CA TYR A 234 4.86 21.25 32.61
C TYR A 234 5.31 20.95 34.05
N THR A 235 4.41 21.06 35.02
CA THR A 235 4.62 20.60 36.40
C THR A 235 4.19 19.13 36.55
N GLN A 236 3.26 18.66 35.72
CA GLN A 236 2.80 17.27 35.63
C GLN A 236 2.84 16.79 34.19
N ARG A 237 3.34 15.57 33.98
CA ARG A 237 3.29 14.85 32.70
C ARG A 237 3.02 13.37 32.98
N LYS A 238 1.79 12.90 32.72
CA LYS A 238 1.40 11.54 33.03
C LYS A 238 0.80 10.88 31.79
N LEU A 239 1.39 9.76 31.39
CA LEU A 239 0.83 8.86 30.40
C LEU A 239 0.26 7.64 31.12
N THR A 240 -1.02 7.37 30.91
CA THR A 240 -1.67 6.14 31.39
C THR A 240 -2.16 5.35 30.18
N VAL A 241 -1.74 4.08 30.10
CA VAL A 241 -2.11 3.15 29.02
C VAL A 241 -3.10 2.16 29.56
N TYR A 242 -4.12 1.86 28.77
CA TYR A 242 -5.26 1.04 29.15
C TYR A 242 -5.48 -0.07 28.12
N ALA A 243 -6.00 -1.19 28.59
CA ALA A 243 -6.54 -2.25 27.74
C ALA A 243 -7.91 -2.67 28.27
N ARG A 244 -8.87 -2.85 27.37
CA ARG A 244 -10.20 -3.34 27.74
C ARG A 244 -10.22 -4.87 27.63
N PRO A 245 -10.39 -5.62 28.74
CA PRO A 245 -10.43 -7.08 28.69
C PRO A 245 -11.49 -7.56 27.71
N SER A 246 -11.13 -8.47 26.80
CA SER A 246 -12.07 -9.00 25.82
C SER A 246 -13.01 -10.04 26.46
N LEU A 247 -14.25 -10.12 26.00
CA LEU A 247 -15.18 -11.21 26.38
C LEU A 247 -14.99 -12.47 25.53
N VAL A 248 -14.22 -12.35 24.44
CA VAL A 248 -13.95 -13.43 23.49
C VAL A 248 -12.46 -13.48 23.18
N LYS A 249 -11.93 -14.68 22.96
CA LYS A 249 -10.58 -14.87 22.44
C LYS A 249 -10.67 -15.23 20.97
N LEU A 250 -10.25 -14.30 20.10
CA LEU A 250 -10.22 -14.51 18.66
C LEU A 250 -9.01 -15.37 18.26
N THR A 251 -9.27 -16.36 17.40
CA THR A 251 -8.24 -17.16 16.74
C THR A 251 -8.06 -16.73 15.28
N GLU A 252 -9.11 -16.20 14.65
CA GLU A 252 -9.05 -15.69 13.28
C GLU A 252 -10.02 -14.51 13.10
N MET A 253 -9.53 -13.44 12.47
CA MET A 253 -10.31 -12.28 12.04
C MET A 253 -9.52 -11.55 10.94
N PRO A 254 -10.15 -11.08 9.85
CA PRO A 254 -9.46 -10.23 8.88
C PRO A 254 -8.89 -8.96 9.54
N GLN A 255 -7.76 -8.46 9.04
CA GLN A 255 -7.25 -7.14 9.42
C GLN A 255 -8.09 -6.04 8.76
N ASP A 256 -8.01 -4.82 9.29
CA ASP A 256 -8.48 -3.65 8.56
C ASP A 256 -7.80 -3.57 7.19
N LEU A 257 -8.53 -3.04 6.19
CA LEU A 257 -8.07 -2.87 4.81
C LEU A 257 -7.71 -4.16 4.06
N LYS A 258 -7.90 -5.35 4.65
CA LYS A 258 -7.48 -6.60 4.03
C LYS A 258 -8.16 -6.82 2.69
N LEU A 259 -7.35 -7.06 1.65
CA LEU A 259 -7.83 -7.66 0.42
C LEU A 259 -7.75 -9.18 0.54
N ILE A 260 -8.86 -9.85 0.24
CA ILE A 260 -8.94 -11.31 0.21
C ILE A 260 -9.03 -11.74 -1.25
N PRO A 261 -8.11 -12.61 -1.74
CA PRO A 261 -8.16 -13.09 -3.11
C PRO A 261 -9.51 -13.71 -3.43
N ARG A 262 -10.14 -13.25 -4.51
CA ARG A 262 -11.42 -13.80 -4.94
C ARG A 262 -11.27 -15.20 -5.52
N ASP A 263 -12.29 -16.02 -5.34
CA ASP A 263 -12.41 -17.34 -5.94
C ASP A 263 -13.07 -17.30 -7.32
N SER A 264 -13.33 -18.49 -7.89
CA SER A 264 -13.98 -18.66 -9.20
C SER A 264 -15.43 -18.16 -9.23
N GLU A 265 -16.07 -17.96 -8.07
CA GLU A 265 -17.41 -17.41 -7.93
C GLU A 265 -17.37 -15.89 -7.66
N ASN A 266 -16.25 -15.24 -7.96
CA ASN A 266 -16.07 -13.79 -7.87
C ASN A 266 -16.34 -13.21 -6.47
N GLY A 267 -15.86 -13.88 -5.43
CA GLY A 267 -15.96 -13.42 -4.05
C GLY A 267 -15.01 -14.16 -3.13
N ALA A 268 -15.21 -14.04 -1.83
CA ALA A 268 -14.40 -14.74 -0.83
C ALA A 268 -15.22 -15.09 0.41
N ASN A 269 -14.70 -16.04 1.20
CA ASN A 269 -15.29 -16.47 2.47
C ASN A 269 -14.30 -16.23 3.62
N PRO A 270 -14.11 -14.97 4.07
CA PRO A 270 -13.31 -14.67 5.25
C PRO A 270 -13.79 -15.48 6.46
N VAL A 271 -12.85 -15.89 7.28
CA VAL A 271 -13.15 -16.60 8.53
C VAL A 271 -13.13 -15.61 9.68
N VAL A 272 -14.12 -15.73 10.57
CA VAL A 272 -14.11 -15.13 11.91
C VAL A 272 -14.31 -16.26 12.91
N ALA A 273 -13.31 -16.50 13.75
CA ALA A 273 -13.31 -17.63 14.66
C ALA A 273 -12.72 -17.27 16.03
N GLY A 274 -13.18 -17.98 17.06
CA GLY A 274 -12.74 -17.77 18.42
C GLY A 274 -13.58 -18.55 19.42
N GLU A 275 -13.43 -18.18 20.69
CA GLU A 275 -14.19 -18.75 21.80
C GLU A 275 -14.63 -17.65 22.76
N VAL A 276 -15.78 -17.84 23.42
CA VAL A 276 -16.23 -16.96 24.49
C VAL A 276 -15.45 -17.30 25.75
N THR A 277 -14.88 -16.28 26.41
CA THR A 277 -14.05 -16.44 27.61
C THR A 277 -14.68 -15.85 28.87
N ALA A 278 -15.69 -14.99 28.73
CA ALA A 278 -16.32 -14.31 29.85
C ALA A 278 -17.65 -14.95 30.24
N ALA A 279 -17.91 -15.05 31.55
CA ALA A 279 -19.22 -15.44 32.08
C ALA A 279 -20.29 -14.40 31.74
N GLY A 280 -21.54 -14.84 31.64
CA GLY A 280 -22.70 -13.98 31.35
C GLY A 280 -22.87 -13.60 29.87
N VAL A 281 -21.97 -14.06 29.00
CA VAL A 281 -22.17 -14.04 27.53
C VAL A 281 -22.88 -15.34 27.14
N ASP A 282 -24.06 -15.21 26.52
CA ASP A 282 -24.86 -16.35 26.08
C ASP A 282 -24.57 -16.71 24.62
N GLN A 283 -24.22 -15.70 23.80
CA GLN A 283 -23.93 -15.88 22.38
C GLN A 283 -22.98 -14.81 21.85
N VAL A 284 -22.40 -15.07 20.68
CA VAL A 284 -21.75 -14.07 19.84
C VAL A 284 -22.56 -13.83 18.57
N GLU A 285 -22.55 -12.59 18.09
CA GLU A 285 -23.20 -12.16 16.86
C GLU A 285 -22.17 -11.49 15.95
N LEU A 286 -21.99 -12.00 14.73
CA LEU A 286 -21.21 -11.35 13.68
C LEU A 286 -22.15 -10.62 12.72
N ARG A 287 -21.96 -9.31 12.58
CA ARG A 287 -22.56 -8.51 11.52
C ARG A 287 -21.52 -8.20 10.44
N VAL A 288 -21.87 -8.49 9.20
CA VAL A 288 -21.07 -8.14 8.02
C VAL A 288 -21.88 -7.18 7.17
N THR A 289 -21.47 -5.92 7.13
CA THR A 289 -22.16 -4.86 6.38
C THR A 289 -21.33 -4.44 5.18
N GLY A 290 -21.93 -4.45 4.00
CA GLY A 290 -21.29 -4.08 2.73
C GLY A 290 -22.21 -4.43 1.57
N HIS A 291 -21.96 -3.87 0.38
CA HIS A 291 -22.79 -4.13 -0.80
C HIS A 291 -24.29 -3.83 -0.59
N GLY A 292 -24.61 -2.79 0.19
CA GLY A 292 -26.00 -2.40 0.47
C GLY A 292 -26.76 -3.30 1.45
N GLU A 293 -26.10 -4.30 2.03
CA GLU A 293 -26.74 -5.30 2.89
C GLU A 293 -25.97 -5.51 4.21
N THR A 294 -26.67 -6.04 5.21
CA THR A 294 -26.07 -6.53 6.46
C THR A 294 -26.43 -8.00 6.66
N GLN A 295 -25.42 -8.87 6.59
CA GLN A 295 -25.55 -10.28 6.96
C GLN A 295 -25.31 -10.42 8.47
N THR A 296 -26.14 -11.21 9.15
CA THR A 296 -26.01 -11.47 10.60
C THR A 296 -25.89 -12.96 10.85
N PHE A 297 -24.90 -13.35 11.65
CA PHE A 297 -24.62 -14.72 12.05
C PHE A 297 -24.52 -14.80 13.57
N THR A 298 -24.97 -15.90 14.17
CA THR A 298 -24.92 -16.10 15.63
C THR A 298 -24.34 -17.46 15.97
N ALA A 299 -23.64 -17.54 17.10
CA ALA A 299 -23.18 -18.81 17.66
C ALA A 299 -23.32 -18.78 19.20
N PRO A 300 -23.75 -19.89 19.83
CA PRO A 300 -23.88 -19.95 21.29
C PRO A 300 -22.50 -19.90 21.96
N ALA A 301 -22.43 -19.36 23.18
CA ALA A 301 -21.20 -19.28 23.97
C ALA A 301 -20.70 -20.65 24.48
N SER A 302 -21.51 -21.71 24.35
CA SER A 302 -21.20 -23.06 24.86
C SER A 302 -20.11 -23.81 24.08
N ALA A 303 -19.65 -23.28 22.94
CA ALA A 303 -18.61 -23.88 22.10
C ALA A 303 -17.81 -22.81 21.33
N PRO A 304 -16.59 -23.14 20.85
CA PRO A 304 -15.89 -22.27 19.91
C PRO A 304 -16.74 -21.97 18.67
N PHE A 305 -16.71 -20.71 18.22
CA PHE A 305 -17.47 -20.25 17.06
C PHE A 305 -16.58 -20.14 15.82
N ARG A 306 -17.20 -20.33 14.65
CA ARG A 306 -16.57 -20.12 13.35
C ARG A 306 -17.60 -19.66 12.33
N PHE A 307 -17.45 -18.45 11.84
CA PHE A 307 -18.25 -17.88 10.77
C PHE A 307 -17.45 -17.81 9.48
N THR A 308 -18.11 -18.06 8.35
CA THR A 308 -17.53 -17.94 7.00
C THR A 308 -18.48 -17.17 6.06
N PRO A 309 -18.80 -15.91 6.39
CA PRO A 309 -19.68 -15.08 5.56
C PRO A 309 -19.16 -14.99 4.13
N ARG A 310 -20.06 -14.88 3.17
CA ARG A 310 -19.70 -14.61 1.78
C ARG A 310 -19.60 -13.11 1.58
N ILE A 311 -18.47 -12.65 1.04
CA ILE A 311 -18.32 -11.30 0.48
C ILE A 311 -18.11 -11.41 -1.03
N LEU A 312 -18.68 -10.48 -1.78
CA LEU A 312 -18.52 -10.43 -3.23
C LEU A 312 -17.33 -9.53 -3.61
N ALA A 313 -16.62 -9.90 -4.66
CA ALA A 313 -15.65 -9.01 -5.30
C ALA A 313 -16.39 -7.89 -6.02
N GLY A 314 -15.92 -6.67 -5.84
CA GLY A 314 -16.57 -5.46 -6.30
C GLY A 314 -16.02 -4.24 -5.59
N LEU A 315 -16.45 -3.05 -6.00
CA LEU A 315 -16.06 -1.78 -5.37
C LEU A 315 -16.91 -1.55 -4.11
N TRP A 316 -16.79 -2.48 -3.15
CA TRP A 316 -17.54 -2.51 -1.90
C TRP A 316 -16.57 -2.70 -0.75
N ASP A 317 -16.66 -1.83 0.26
CA ASP A 317 -15.97 -2.03 1.52
C ASP A 317 -16.89 -2.78 2.48
N TYR A 318 -16.40 -3.87 3.05
CA TYR A 318 -17.10 -4.62 4.08
C TYR A 318 -16.59 -4.26 5.48
N THR A 319 -17.54 -4.08 6.40
CA THR A 319 -17.29 -3.95 7.83
C THR A 319 -17.75 -5.22 8.54
N PHE A 320 -16.85 -5.80 9.33
CA PHE A 320 -17.09 -6.96 10.18
C PHE A 320 -17.14 -6.49 11.62
N GLU A 321 -18.29 -6.63 12.27
CA GLU A 321 -18.52 -6.25 13.66
C GLU A 321 -18.95 -7.50 14.45
N LEU A 322 -18.11 -7.93 15.39
CA LEU A 322 -18.39 -9.03 16.29
C LEU A 322 -18.86 -8.48 17.63
N LYS A 323 -20.03 -8.93 18.08
CA LYS A 323 -20.66 -8.58 19.35
C LYS A 323 -20.73 -9.80 20.26
N ALA A 324 -20.50 -9.60 21.55
CA ALA A 324 -20.84 -10.54 22.60
C ALA A 324 -22.17 -10.11 23.23
N VAL A 325 -23.09 -11.06 23.43
CA VAL A 325 -24.48 -10.79 23.84
C VAL A 325 -24.87 -11.71 25.00
N GLY A 326 -25.56 -11.16 25.99
CA GLY A 326 -26.13 -11.83 27.15
C GLY A 326 -27.11 -10.91 27.90
N PRO A 327 -27.67 -11.31 29.05
CA PRO A 327 -28.80 -10.60 29.66
C PRO A 327 -28.49 -9.15 30.09
N ALA A 328 -27.23 -8.88 30.44
CA ALA A 328 -26.70 -7.56 30.77
C ALA A 328 -25.49 -7.18 29.90
N ILE A 329 -25.27 -7.90 28.79
CA ILE A 329 -24.12 -7.71 27.90
C ILE A 329 -24.64 -7.48 26.48
N ASP A 330 -24.35 -6.30 25.94
CA ASP A 330 -24.42 -6.04 24.49
C ASP A 330 -23.18 -5.23 24.10
N ARG A 331 -22.13 -5.91 23.63
CA ARG A 331 -20.81 -5.27 23.47
C ARG A 331 -20.11 -5.68 22.18
N VAL A 332 -19.67 -4.68 21.40
CA VAL A 332 -18.73 -4.89 20.29
C VAL A 332 -17.36 -5.27 20.86
N VAL A 333 -16.88 -6.46 20.51
CA VAL A 333 -15.61 -7.06 20.94
C VAL A 333 -14.59 -7.15 19.80
N ALA A 334 -15.01 -6.90 18.56
CA ALA A 334 -14.09 -6.62 17.46
C ALA A 334 -14.80 -5.88 16.33
N LYS A 335 -14.09 -4.96 15.70
CA LYS A 335 -14.55 -4.27 14.49
C LYS A 335 -13.40 -4.18 13.49
N ARG A 336 -13.68 -4.51 12.23
CA ARG A 336 -12.73 -4.45 11.11
C ARG A 336 -13.41 -3.85 9.90
N THR A 337 -12.72 -2.98 9.18
CA THR A 337 -13.27 -2.10 8.15
C THR A 337 -12.41 -2.11 6.88
N GLY A 338 -13.01 -1.73 5.75
CA GLY A 338 -12.30 -1.64 4.46
C GLY A 338 -11.86 -2.98 3.88
N ILE A 339 -12.50 -4.07 4.30
CA ILE A 339 -12.22 -5.42 3.80
C ILE A 339 -12.85 -5.56 2.42
N VAL A 340 -12.06 -6.05 1.46
CA VAL A 340 -12.47 -6.19 0.06
C VAL A 340 -12.11 -7.57 -0.48
N SER A 341 -12.80 -8.01 -1.54
CA SER A 341 -12.40 -9.21 -2.29
C SER A 341 -11.91 -8.82 -3.68
N GLY A 342 -10.75 -9.33 -4.10
CA GLY A 342 -10.06 -8.84 -5.29
C GLY A 342 -8.95 -9.74 -5.82
N ASP A 343 -8.12 -9.20 -6.72
CA ASP A 343 -7.00 -9.90 -7.36
C ASP A 343 -5.64 -9.43 -6.82
N VAL A 344 -4.61 -10.28 -6.90
CA VAL A 344 -3.26 -10.01 -6.36
C VAL A 344 -2.19 -10.08 -7.44
N TYR A 345 -1.34 -9.06 -7.50
CA TYR A 345 -0.22 -8.97 -8.43
C TYR A 345 1.09 -8.67 -7.71
N VAL A 346 2.17 -9.27 -8.22
CA VAL A 346 3.53 -9.02 -7.77
C VAL A 346 4.29 -8.26 -8.84
N VAL A 347 5.03 -7.23 -8.43
CA VAL A 347 5.98 -6.49 -9.27
C VAL A 347 7.37 -6.74 -8.71
N GLN A 348 8.31 -7.11 -9.59
CA GLN A 348 9.67 -7.45 -9.20
C GLN A 348 10.66 -7.07 -10.30
N GLY A 349 11.91 -6.82 -9.92
CA GLY A 349 12.97 -6.37 -10.82
C GLY A 349 13.71 -5.15 -10.28
N GLN A 350 14.32 -4.36 -11.15
CA GLN A 350 15.16 -3.23 -10.74
C GLN A 350 14.43 -1.88 -10.76
N SER A 351 15.16 -0.77 -10.99
CA SER A 351 14.65 0.60 -10.86
C SER A 351 13.41 0.90 -11.70
N ASN A 352 13.33 0.36 -12.91
CA ASN A 352 12.14 0.54 -13.76
C ASN A 352 10.95 -0.34 -13.33
N ALA A 353 11.17 -1.42 -12.57
CA ALA A 353 10.10 -2.16 -11.90
C ALA A 353 9.64 -1.48 -10.59
N GLU A 354 10.60 -0.93 -9.84
CA GLU A 354 10.34 -0.09 -8.65
C GLU A 354 9.55 1.16 -9.04
N ALA A 355 9.84 1.70 -10.23
CA ALA A 355 9.13 2.81 -10.86
C ALA A 355 9.03 4.04 -9.95
N ALA A 356 10.17 4.39 -9.36
CA ALA A 356 10.31 5.56 -8.51
C ALA A 356 9.87 6.83 -9.23
N LYS A 357 9.24 7.74 -8.49
CA LYS A 357 8.90 9.08 -8.98
C LYS A 357 10.17 9.82 -9.43
N ARG A 358 10.21 10.21 -10.70
CA ARG A 358 11.28 11.04 -11.29
C ARG A 358 10.73 12.39 -11.73
N THR A 359 9.83 12.36 -12.71
CA THR A 359 9.15 13.55 -13.27
C THR A 359 7.66 13.21 -13.42
N GLY A 360 6.79 14.10 -12.95
CA GLY A 360 5.35 13.83 -12.86
C GLY A 360 4.97 12.97 -11.65
N ALA A 361 3.68 12.73 -11.47
CA ALA A 361 3.12 12.10 -10.27
C ALA A 361 1.99 11.14 -10.63
N ALA A 362 1.94 10.00 -9.94
CA ALA A 362 0.94 8.95 -10.10
C ALA A 362 -0.13 8.98 -8.99
N ASN A 363 -0.17 10.02 -8.15
CA ASN A 363 -1.16 10.16 -7.06
C ASN A 363 -2.61 10.23 -7.56
N VAL A 364 -2.82 10.60 -8.84
CA VAL A 364 -4.13 10.55 -9.50
C VAL A 364 -4.69 9.13 -9.66
N GLU A 365 -3.84 8.11 -9.54
CA GLU A 365 -4.22 6.70 -9.66
C GLU A 365 -4.64 6.09 -8.32
N GLU A 366 -4.52 6.83 -7.21
CA GLU A 366 -4.90 6.35 -5.88
C GLU A 366 -6.38 6.01 -5.80
N SER A 367 -6.70 4.94 -5.08
CA SER A 367 -8.06 4.43 -4.98
C SER A 367 -8.23 3.63 -3.68
N PRO A 368 -9.42 3.71 -3.04
CA PRO A 368 -9.72 2.89 -1.88
C PRO A 368 -9.85 1.40 -2.21
N TYR A 369 -9.70 1.00 -3.48
CA TYR A 369 -9.71 -0.40 -3.91
C TYR A 369 -8.34 -0.89 -4.38
N LEU A 370 -7.29 -0.08 -4.20
CA LEU A 370 -5.91 -0.47 -4.40
C LEU A 370 -5.22 -0.67 -3.06
N ARG A 371 -4.75 -1.90 -2.84
CA ARG A 371 -4.15 -2.34 -1.58
C ARG A 371 -2.70 -2.75 -1.78
N SER A 372 -1.97 -2.75 -0.69
CA SER A 372 -0.66 -3.36 -0.58
C SER A 372 -0.46 -3.81 0.87
N PHE A 373 0.61 -4.54 1.17
CA PHE A 373 0.84 -5.09 2.50
C PHE A 373 2.29 -4.93 2.91
N GLY A 374 2.50 -4.38 4.11
CA GLY A 374 3.81 -4.05 4.63
C GLY A 374 4.58 -3.02 3.79
N SER A 375 5.91 -3.03 3.94
CA SER A 375 6.83 -2.17 3.20
C SER A 375 7.93 -2.97 2.51
N SER A 376 8.37 -2.50 1.34
CA SER A 376 9.51 -3.08 0.60
C SER A 376 10.87 -2.55 1.07
N ASN A 377 10.91 -1.87 2.21
CA ASN A 377 12.11 -1.29 2.79
C ASN A 377 13.27 -2.31 2.82
N ALA A 378 14.47 -1.87 2.43
CA ALA A 378 15.64 -2.76 2.40
C ALA A 378 16.05 -3.26 3.78
N GLU A 379 15.63 -2.56 4.84
CA GLU A 379 16.07 -2.77 6.21
C GLU A 379 15.16 -3.78 6.91
N SER A 380 15.75 -4.89 7.34
CA SER A 380 15.00 -6.03 7.88
C SER A 380 14.20 -5.68 9.12
N ALA A 381 14.67 -4.75 9.96
CA ALA A 381 13.95 -4.29 11.15
C ALA A 381 12.69 -3.46 10.81
N ILE A 382 12.77 -2.62 9.76
CA ILE A 382 11.65 -1.76 9.34
C ILE A 382 10.66 -2.58 8.51
N SER A 383 11.15 -3.24 7.46
CA SER A 383 10.31 -4.12 6.64
C SER A 383 9.77 -5.27 7.47
N GLY A 384 10.51 -5.80 8.45
CA GLY A 384 10.10 -6.86 9.37
C GLY A 384 8.90 -6.51 10.23
N ALA A 385 8.88 -5.28 10.75
CA ALA A 385 7.84 -4.80 11.66
C ALA A 385 6.52 -4.49 10.94
N ASP A 386 6.58 -4.06 9.68
CA ASP A 386 5.39 -3.65 8.93
C ASP A 386 4.63 -4.86 8.36
N ARG A 387 3.62 -5.33 9.10
CA ARG A 387 2.81 -6.54 8.80
C ARG A 387 1.31 -6.25 8.74
N VAL A 388 0.97 -5.09 8.21
CA VAL A 388 -0.42 -4.65 8.06
C VAL A 388 -0.75 -4.30 6.61
N TRP A 389 -2.05 -4.23 6.32
CA TRP A 389 -2.56 -3.76 5.04
C TRP A 389 -2.53 -2.24 4.95
N HIS A 390 -2.14 -1.76 3.78
CA HIS A 390 -1.97 -0.35 3.42
C HIS A 390 -2.71 -0.06 2.12
N TYR A 391 -2.94 1.21 1.83
CA TYR A 391 -3.31 1.63 0.48
C TYR A 391 -2.09 1.55 -0.43
N ALA A 392 -2.31 1.15 -1.69
CA ALA A 392 -1.22 1.20 -2.67
C ALA A 392 -0.87 2.67 -3.00
N THR A 393 0.43 2.96 -3.14
CA THR A 393 0.92 4.29 -3.53
C THR A 393 2.01 4.20 -4.59
N GLY A 394 1.94 5.07 -5.60
CA GLY A 394 2.83 5.04 -6.76
C GLY A 394 4.06 5.93 -6.65
N ASP A 395 4.02 6.94 -5.79
CA ASP A 395 4.97 8.06 -5.81
C ASP A 395 6.07 7.98 -4.74
N VAL A 396 6.03 6.94 -3.92
CA VAL A 396 7.07 6.61 -2.92
C VAL A 396 7.64 5.23 -3.18
N THR A 397 8.88 5.01 -2.75
CA THR A 397 9.60 3.75 -2.91
C THR A 397 10.08 3.24 -1.58
N GLN A 398 10.08 1.91 -1.39
CA GLN A 398 10.60 1.27 -0.18
C GLN A 398 9.92 1.75 1.12
N GLN A 399 8.68 2.22 0.99
CA GLN A 399 7.80 2.64 2.08
C GLN A 399 6.60 1.70 2.21
N SER A 400 5.77 1.94 3.23
CA SER A 400 4.51 1.23 3.43
C SER A 400 3.62 1.41 2.20
N GLY A 401 3.13 0.28 1.67
CA GLY A 401 2.24 0.26 0.52
C GLY A 401 2.82 0.72 -0.83
N SER A 402 4.14 0.89 -0.96
CA SER A 402 4.78 1.25 -2.23
C SER A 402 4.47 0.23 -3.33
N ALA A 403 3.91 0.71 -4.43
CA ALA A 403 3.53 -0.08 -5.60
C ALA A 403 4.31 0.30 -6.87
N GLY A 404 4.74 1.56 -7.00
CA GLY A 404 5.43 2.09 -8.20
C GLY A 404 4.46 2.66 -9.24
N GLN A 405 4.91 3.66 -10.01
CA GLN A 405 4.03 4.49 -10.85
C GLN A 405 3.27 3.74 -11.96
N TRP A 406 3.92 2.84 -12.70
CA TRP A 406 3.23 2.09 -13.77
C TRP A 406 2.35 0.98 -13.21
N ALA A 407 2.73 0.39 -12.08
CA ALA A 407 1.98 -0.69 -11.45
C ALA A 407 0.68 -0.19 -10.81
N ILE A 408 0.71 0.96 -10.13
CA ILE A 408 -0.51 1.55 -9.59
C ILE A 408 -1.46 1.95 -10.72
N ARG A 409 -0.95 2.47 -11.83
CA ARG A 409 -1.73 2.76 -13.04
C ARG A 409 -2.39 1.50 -13.60
N MET A 410 -1.64 0.42 -13.76
CA MET A 410 -2.18 -0.89 -14.18
C MET A 410 -3.30 -1.36 -13.24
N GLY A 411 -3.07 -1.31 -11.92
CA GLY A 411 -4.09 -1.67 -10.93
C GLY A 411 -5.33 -0.80 -11.03
N ARG A 412 -5.17 0.52 -11.18
CA ARG A 412 -6.28 1.47 -11.33
C ARG A 412 -7.12 1.16 -12.56
N ARG A 413 -6.49 0.84 -13.70
CA ARG A 413 -7.20 0.43 -14.92
C ARG A 413 -8.01 -0.85 -14.73
N ILE A 414 -7.51 -1.83 -13.96
CA ILE A 414 -8.27 -3.04 -13.60
C ILE A 414 -9.49 -2.68 -12.75
N VAL A 415 -9.29 -1.88 -11.70
CA VAL A 415 -10.35 -1.41 -10.80
C VAL A 415 -11.46 -0.71 -11.60
N ASP A 416 -11.09 0.22 -12.47
CA ASP A 416 -12.05 1.05 -13.20
C ASP A 416 -12.77 0.27 -14.32
N THR A 417 -12.08 -0.67 -14.97
CA THR A 417 -12.65 -1.43 -16.09
C THR A 417 -13.50 -2.61 -15.64
N TYR A 418 -13.04 -3.33 -14.61
CA TYR A 418 -13.65 -4.59 -14.18
C TYR A 418 -14.36 -4.51 -12.84
N GLY A 419 -14.26 -3.38 -12.13
CA GLY A 419 -14.84 -3.23 -10.79
C GLY A 419 -14.19 -4.14 -9.75
N VAL A 420 -12.98 -4.63 -10.00
CA VAL A 420 -12.28 -5.60 -9.13
C VAL A 420 -11.19 -4.89 -8.33
N PRO A 421 -11.24 -4.91 -6.98
CA PRO A 421 -10.14 -4.46 -6.14
C PRO A 421 -8.83 -5.20 -6.43
N VAL A 422 -7.70 -4.51 -6.27
CA VAL A 422 -6.38 -5.07 -6.59
C VAL A 422 -5.39 -4.85 -5.46
N ALA A 423 -4.64 -5.90 -5.10
CA ALA A 423 -3.46 -5.78 -4.25
C ALA A 423 -2.17 -5.84 -5.08
N LEU A 424 -1.27 -4.88 -4.85
CA LEU A 424 0.02 -4.75 -5.52
C LEU A 424 1.17 -4.95 -4.52
N PHE A 425 1.98 -5.96 -4.76
CA PHE A 425 3.18 -6.26 -3.98
C PHE A 425 4.42 -5.93 -4.80
N ASN A 426 5.00 -4.76 -4.60
CA ASN A 426 6.25 -4.39 -5.23
C ASN A 426 7.44 -4.84 -4.37
N GLY A 427 8.26 -5.76 -4.89
CA GLY A 427 9.50 -6.24 -4.28
C GLY A 427 10.76 -5.73 -4.96
N SER A 428 10.63 -4.83 -5.94
CA SER A 428 11.73 -4.34 -6.76
C SER A 428 12.77 -3.54 -5.97
N HIS A 429 13.98 -3.46 -6.53
CA HIS A 429 15.07 -2.69 -5.96
C HIS A 429 15.98 -2.08 -7.04
N GLY A 430 16.10 -0.75 -7.05
CA GLY A 430 16.94 -0.02 -8.00
C GLY A 430 18.38 -0.51 -8.12
N GLY A 431 18.87 -0.59 -9.37
CA GLY A 431 20.29 -0.81 -9.69
C GLY A 431 20.86 -2.19 -9.36
N LYS A 432 20.01 -3.21 -9.20
CA LYS A 432 20.45 -4.56 -8.81
C LYS A 432 20.45 -5.55 -9.98
N PRO A 433 21.46 -6.45 -10.05
CA PRO A 433 21.49 -7.54 -11.02
C PRO A 433 20.54 -8.67 -10.61
N VAL A 434 20.24 -9.59 -11.54
CA VAL A 434 19.36 -10.74 -11.38
C VAL A 434 19.74 -11.64 -10.19
N SER A 435 21.03 -11.70 -9.83
CA SER A 435 21.53 -12.47 -8.69
C SER A 435 21.04 -11.94 -7.34
N PHE A 436 20.72 -10.66 -7.22
CA PHE A 436 20.20 -10.05 -5.99
C PHE A 436 18.78 -10.51 -5.64
N PHE A 437 18.03 -10.96 -6.65
CA PHE A 437 16.62 -11.34 -6.52
C PHE A 437 16.43 -12.84 -6.28
N GLN A 438 17.51 -13.62 -6.18
CA GLN A 438 17.43 -15.07 -6.01
C GLN A 438 16.91 -15.44 -4.62
N ARG A 439 16.22 -16.58 -4.54
CA ARG A 439 15.78 -17.13 -3.26
C ARG A 439 16.98 -17.64 -2.46
N ASN A 440 16.93 -17.45 -1.14
CA ASN A 440 17.75 -18.23 -0.22
C ASN A 440 17.02 -19.56 0.05
N ASP A 441 17.47 -20.66 -0.56
CA ASP A 441 16.79 -21.96 -0.44
C ASP A 441 16.79 -22.54 0.99
N THR A 442 17.82 -22.24 1.78
CA THR A 442 17.90 -22.67 3.18
C THR A 442 16.95 -21.89 4.07
N THR A 443 16.74 -20.61 3.78
CA THR A 443 15.85 -19.74 4.57
C THR A 443 15.07 -18.80 3.64
N PRO A 444 14.00 -19.29 3.00
CA PRO A 444 13.27 -18.52 1.99
C PRO A 444 12.66 -17.20 2.49
N ASN A 445 12.40 -17.07 3.79
CA ASN A 445 11.89 -15.86 4.44
C ASN A 445 12.99 -14.98 5.06
N ASP A 446 14.26 -15.19 4.71
CA ASP A 446 15.36 -14.37 5.21
C ASP A 446 15.17 -12.89 4.84
N LEU A 447 14.81 -12.08 5.85
CA LEU A 447 14.53 -10.65 5.68
C LEU A 447 15.76 -9.82 5.29
N THR A 448 16.97 -10.39 5.36
CA THR A 448 18.19 -9.73 4.84
C THR A 448 18.24 -9.78 3.30
N THR A 449 17.54 -10.73 2.69
CA THR A 449 17.45 -10.89 1.22
C THR A 449 16.22 -10.19 0.64
N ASN A 450 16.32 -9.73 -0.61
CA ASN A 450 15.17 -9.13 -1.30
C ASN A 450 14.02 -10.12 -1.48
N TYR A 451 14.33 -11.35 -1.91
CA TYR A 451 13.36 -12.42 -2.09
C TYR A 451 12.62 -12.69 -0.77
N GLY A 452 13.36 -12.85 0.34
CA GLY A 452 12.77 -13.16 1.64
C GLY A 452 11.89 -12.05 2.20
N ARG A 453 12.19 -10.77 1.94
CA ARG A 453 11.30 -9.65 2.28
C ARG A 453 9.99 -9.69 1.48
N LEU A 454 10.03 -9.88 0.17
CA LEU A 454 8.82 -10.00 -0.65
C LEU A 454 7.99 -11.23 -0.25
N ARG A 455 8.63 -12.39 -0.16
CA ARG A 455 7.99 -13.66 0.21
C ARG A 455 7.33 -13.59 1.58
N SER A 456 8.02 -13.01 2.58
CA SER A 456 7.48 -12.85 3.93
C SER A 456 6.21 -11.99 3.96
N ARG A 457 6.14 -10.93 3.13
CA ARG A 457 4.92 -10.11 3.00
C ARG A 457 3.76 -10.88 2.36
N LEU A 458 4.03 -11.63 1.29
CA LEU A 458 3.03 -12.48 0.62
C LEU A 458 2.52 -13.60 1.52
N GLN A 459 3.41 -14.21 2.32
CA GLN A 459 3.04 -15.25 3.28
C GLN A 459 2.24 -14.68 4.45
N ALA A 460 2.68 -13.59 5.06
CA ALA A 460 2.02 -12.99 6.22
C ALA A 460 0.62 -12.42 5.89
N SER A 461 0.42 -11.93 4.66
CA SER A 461 -0.90 -11.50 4.19
C SER A 461 -1.84 -12.66 3.81
N GLY A 462 -1.30 -13.87 3.66
CA GLY A 462 -2.04 -15.08 3.27
C GLY A 462 -2.34 -15.18 1.78
N VAL A 463 -1.60 -14.47 0.92
CA VAL A 463 -1.91 -14.38 -0.53
C VAL A 463 -0.90 -15.06 -1.44
N LEU A 464 0.21 -15.60 -0.91
CA LEU A 464 1.31 -16.17 -1.70
C LEU A 464 0.83 -17.15 -2.78
N SER A 465 0.01 -18.15 -2.42
CA SER A 465 -0.50 -19.16 -3.37
C SER A 465 -1.67 -18.66 -4.24
N LYS A 466 -2.08 -17.41 -4.09
CA LYS A 466 -3.21 -16.78 -4.77
C LYS A 466 -2.79 -15.61 -5.66
N VAL A 467 -1.49 -15.41 -5.87
CA VAL A 467 -0.96 -14.43 -6.83
C VAL A 467 -1.45 -14.79 -8.22
N LYS A 468 -2.09 -13.84 -8.89
CA LYS A 468 -2.68 -14.01 -10.23
C LYS A 468 -1.69 -13.67 -11.35
N GLY A 469 -0.77 -12.74 -11.07
CA GLY A 469 0.28 -12.38 -12.01
C GLY A 469 1.56 -11.89 -11.34
N VAL A 470 2.71 -12.27 -11.90
CA VAL A 470 4.03 -11.75 -11.52
C VAL A 470 4.59 -10.98 -12.72
N LEU A 471 4.96 -9.73 -12.50
CA LEU A 471 5.51 -8.83 -13.52
C LEU A 471 6.99 -8.59 -13.22
N TRP A 472 7.84 -8.95 -14.18
CA TRP A 472 9.30 -8.84 -14.09
C TRP A 472 9.82 -7.77 -15.05
N TYR A 473 10.54 -6.78 -14.51
CA TYR A 473 11.28 -5.80 -15.30
C TYR A 473 12.69 -5.62 -14.73
N GLN A 474 13.64 -6.30 -15.37
CA GLN A 474 15.05 -6.22 -15.03
C GLN A 474 15.94 -6.49 -16.24
N GLY A 475 17.17 -5.99 -16.24
CA GLY A 475 18.16 -6.31 -17.27
C GLY A 475 19.20 -5.22 -17.51
N GLU A 476 18.96 -3.98 -17.06
CA GLU A 476 19.90 -2.88 -17.30
C GLU A 476 21.21 -3.06 -16.50
N ALA A 477 21.15 -3.72 -15.33
CA ALA A 477 22.31 -4.00 -14.50
C ALA A 477 23.24 -5.09 -15.08
N GLU A 478 22.74 -5.95 -15.97
CA GLU A 478 23.52 -7.00 -16.63
C GLU A 478 24.40 -6.48 -17.75
N SER A 479 24.22 -5.21 -18.16
CA SER A 479 25.07 -4.56 -19.17
C SER A 479 25.22 -5.39 -20.45
N ASP A 480 24.09 -5.81 -21.03
CA ASP A 480 23.96 -6.69 -22.20
C ASP A 480 24.41 -8.14 -22.02
N ASN A 481 24.76 -8.58 -20.79
CA ASN A 481 25.11 -9.97 -20.52
C ASN A 481 23.88 -10.88 -20.51
N ALA A 482 23.47 -11.31 -21.71
CA ALA A 482 22.33 -12.19 -21.93
C ALA A 482 22.42 -13.52 -21.17
N SER A 483 23.59 -14.15 -21.14
CA SER A 483 23.77 -15.47 -20.53
C SER A 483 23.46 -15.44 -19.03
N VAL A 484 24.01 -14.44 -18.32
CA VAL A 484 23.78 -14.26 -16.88
C VAL A 484 22.31 -13.95 -16.60
N HIS A 485 21.71 -13.04 -17.37
CA HIS A 485 20.31 -12.67 -17.17
C HIS A 485 19.37 -13.86 -17.36
N ILE A 486 19.50 -14.60 -18.48
CA ILE A 486 18.61 -15.71 -18.79
C ILE A 486 18.76 -16.81 -17.76
N SER A 487 19.99 -17.21 -17.41
CA SER A 487 20.24 -18.22 -16.38
C SER A 487 19.62 -17.83 -15.03
N GLY A 488 19.87 -16.60 -14.56
CA GLY A 488 19.32 -16.12 -13.30
C GLY A 488 17.79 -15.99 -13.30
N PHE A 489 17.20 -15.57 -14.42
CA PHE A 489 15.74 -15.48 -14.56
C PHE A 489 15.10 -16.88 -14.63
N THR A 490 15.73 -17.85 -15.30
CA THR A 490 15.25 -19.24 -15.34
C THR A 490 15.14 -19.82 -13.93
N SER A 491 16.17 -19.66 -13.10
CA SER A 491 16.16 -20.12 -11.70
C SER A 491 15.07 -19.43 -10.90
N LEU A 492 15.00 -18.09 -10.97
CA LEU A 492 14.01 -17.30 -10.25
C LEU A 492 12.57 -17.66 -10.63
N LEU A 493 12.31 -17.88 -11.93
CA LEU A 493 11.01 -18.29 -12.43
C LEU A 493 10.62 -19.69 -11.93
N ALA A 494 11.58 -20.60 -11.77
CA ALA A 494 11.32 -21.94 -11.22
C ALA A 494 10.89 -21.86 -9.74
N ASP A 495 11.54 -21.02 -8.94
CA ASP A 495 11.13 -20.78 -7.55
C ASP A 495 9.73 -20.18 -7.47
N TRP A 496 9.45 -19.16 -8.29
CA TRP A 496 8.13 -18.56 -8.33
C TRP A 496 7.04 -19.52 -8.78
N ARG A 497 7.32 -20.43 -9.73
CA ARG A 497 6.32 -21.44 -10.15
C ARG A 497 6.00 -22.45 -9.07
N THR A 498 6.96 -22.72 -8.21
CA THR A 498 6.77 -23.60 -7.05
C THR A 498 5.86 -22.94 -6.01
N GLU A 499 6.03 -21.64 -5.76
CA GLU A 499 5.33 -20.93 -4.69
C GLU A 499 4.02 -20.23 -5.12
N MET A 500 3.95 -19.82 -6.39
CA MET A 500 2.86 -19.04 -6.99
C MET A 500 2.32 -19.76 -8.23
N SER A 501 1.98 -21.04 -8.09
CA SER A 501 1.64 -21.94 -9.21
C SER A 501 0.42 -21.51 -10.05
N ALA A 502 -0.47 -20.69 -9.49
CA ALA A 502 -1.64 -20.15 -10.19
C ALA A 502 -1.32 -18.87 -11.02
N ALA A 503 -0.13 -18.30 -10.87
CA ALA A 503 0.22 -17.02 -11.49
C ALA A 503 0.51 -17.17 -12.99
N LYS A 504 0.17 -16.12 -13.75
CA LYS A 504 0.76 -15.85 -15.06
C LYS A 504 2.01 -14.98 -14.90
N TYR A 505 2.98 -15.15 -15.79
CA TYR A 505 4.27 -14.45 -15.72
C TYR A 505 4.40 -13.50 -16.90
N PHE A 506 4.59 -12.22 -16.60
CA PHE A 506 4.76 -11.15 -17.58
C PHE A 506 6.17 -10.59 -17.48
N VAL A 507 6.86 -10.47 -18.61
CA VAL A 507 8.27 -10.08 -18.65
C VAL A 507 8.45 -8.92 -19.61
N TYR A 508 8.98 -7.80 -19.10
CA TYR A 508 9.41 -6.70 -19.95
C TYR A 508 10.72 -7.04 -20.65
N GLN A 509 10.78 -6.77 -21.97
CA GLN A 509 12.07 -6.54 -22.62
C GLN A 509 12.55 -5.13 -22.24
N VAL A 510 13.76 -5.02 -21.71
CA VAL A 510 14.33 -3.72 -21.32
C VAL A 510 14.52 -2.80 -22.53
N ARG A 511 14.43 -1.49 -22.32
CA ARG A 511 14.64 -0.50 -23.39
C ARG A 511 16.09 -0.43 -23.85
N THR A 512 17.00 -0.51 -22.87
CA THR A 512 18.46 -0.43 -23.02
C THR A 512 19.14 -1.41 -22.06
N SER A 513 20.32 -1.89 -22.39
CA SER A 513 21.20 -2.55 -21.40
C SER A 513 22.66 -2.42 -21.85
N PRO A 514 23.54 -1.73 -21.09
CA PRO A 514 23.24 -0.92 -19.91
C PRO A 514 22.40 0.32 -20.24
N CYS A 515 22.04 1.11 -19.23
CA CYS A 515 21.38 2.41 -19.45
C CYS A 515 22.17 3.29 -20.44
N ASN A 516 21.45 4.15 -21.15
CA ASN A 516 21.94 5.06 -22.19
C ASN A 516 22.53 4.36 -23.44
N ASN A 517 22.39 3.04 -23.57
CA ASN A 517 22.91 2.30 -24.71
C ASN A 517 21.81 1.47 -25.40
N THR A 518 21.36 1.91 -26.58
CA THR A 518 20.46 1.16 -27.46
C THR A 518 21.20 0.34 -28.52
N THR A 519 22.54 0.42 -28.60
CA THR A 519 23.29 -0.26 -29.67
C THR A 519 23.49 -1.75 -29.37
N THR A 520 23.64 -2.09 -28.08
CA THR A 520 23.72 -3.45 -27.56
C THR A 520 22.34 -4.10 -27.53
N VAL A 521 22.20 -5.26 -28.18
CA VAL A 521 20.90 -5.92 -28.43
C VAL A 521 20.87 -7.37 -27.97
N ASN A 522 21.97 -7.94 -27.48
CA ASN A 522 22.04 -9.38 -27.20
C ASN A 522 21.08 -9.77 -26.09
N LEU A 523 21.06 -9.01 -24.99
CA LEU A 523 20.14 -9.26 -23.88
C LEU A 523 18.69 -9.03 -24.31
N ARG A 524 18.41 -7.95 -25.04
CA ARG A 524 17.04 -7.64 -25.47
C ARG A 524 16.51 -8.72 -26.41
N GLU A 525 17.31 -9.16 -27.38
CA GLU A 525 16.96 -10.29 -28.25
C GLU A 525 16.76 -11.59 -27.45
N ALA A 526 17.55 -11.84 -26.39
CA ALA A 526 17.35 -12.98 -25.52
C ALA A 526 16.04 -12.88 -24.72
N GLN A 527 15.71 -11.71 -24.17
CA GLN A 527 14.45 -11.45 -23.49
C GLN A 527 13.25 -11.63 -24.44
N ARG A 528 13.38 -11.22 -25.70
CA ARG A 528 12.36 -11.43 -26.75
C ARG A 528 12.02 -12.92 -26.97
N LYS A 529 12.99 -13.81 -26.73
CA LYS A 529 12.82 -15.27 -26.88
C LYS A 529 12.30 -15.96 -25.62
N LEU A 530 12.18 -15.25 -24.50
CA LEU A 530 11.66 -15.84 -23.25
C LEU A 530 10.23 -16.35 -23.43
N GLY A 531 9.41 -15.70 -24.26
CA GLY A 531 8.06 -16.17 -24.55
C GLY A 531 8.02 -17.59 -25.14
N ASP A 532 9.00 -17.92 -25.98
CA ASP A 532 9.08 -19.24 -26.64
C ASP A 532 9.67 -20.32 -25.73
N THR A 533 10.60 -19.92 -24.88
CA THR A 533 11.45 -20.86 -24.11
C THR A 533 10.96 -21.05 -22.68
N HIS A 534 10.22 -20.08 -22.13
CA HIS A 534 9.84 -20.04 -20.74
C HIS A 534 8.34 -19.91 -20.52
N ASN A 535 7.49 -19.92 -21.54
CA ASN A 535 6.03 -19.77 -21.40
C ASN A 535 5.65 -18.56 -20.53
N VAL A 536 6.20 -17.40 -20.88
CA VAL A 536 5.91 -16.09 -20.27
C VAL A 536 5.29 -15.18 -21.31
N THR A 537 4.48 -14.21 -20.89
CA THR A 537 3.95 -13.18 -21.78
C THR A 537 4.92 -12.00 -21.82
N LEU A 538 5.32 -11.57 -23.02
CA LEU A 538 6.23 -10.43 -23.17
C LEU A 538 5.48 -9.10 -23.11
N LEU A 539 6.14 -8.12 -22.51
CA LEU A 539 5.76 -6.71 -22.47
C LEU A 539 6.86 -5.87 -23.14
N SER A 540 6.47 -4.76 -23.76
CA SER A 540 7.40 -3.85 -24.44
C SER A 540 7.63 -2.58 -23.65
N THR A 541 8.84 -2.07 -23.78
CA THR A 541 9.27 -0.76 -23.29
C THR A 541 9.53 0.24 -24.43
N THR A 542 9.39 -0.18 -25.68
CA THR A 542 9.45 0.70 -26.86
C THR A 542 8.08 1.35 -27.11
N GLY A 543 8.05 2.48 -27.83
CA GLY A 543 6.82 3.28 -27.98
C GLY A 543 6.56 4.27 -26.85
N LEU A 544 7.51 4.39 -25.91
CA LEU A 544 7.45 5.31 -24.77
C LEU A 544 8.47 6.44 -24.97
N SER A 545 7.98 7.67 -25.11
CA SER A 545 8.76 8.86 -25.45
C SER A 545 9.35 9.57 -24.23
N GLY A 546 8.72 9.45 -23.07
CA GLY A 546 9.13 10.04 -21.80
C GLY A 546 10.26 9.29 -21.12
N HIS A 547 11.31 8.88 -21.85
CA HIS A 547 12.45 8.14 -21.33
C HIS A 547 13.72 9.00 -21.36
N ASP A 548 14.42 9.10 -20.22
CA ASP A 548 15.55 10.02 -20.02
C ASP A 548 16.90 9.43 -20.46
N GLY A 549 16.91 8.17 -20.88
CA GLY A 549 18.12 7.39 -21.15
C GLY A 549 18.28 6.18 -20.23
N CYS A 550 17.58 6.15 -19.10
CA CYS A 550 17.56 5.02 -18.17
C CYS A 550 16.19 4.78 -17.53
N HIS A 551 15.45 5.84 -17.18
CA HIS A 551 14.16 5.80 -16.51
C HIS A 551 13.09 6.56 -17.28
N TYR A 552 11.85 6.42 -16.83
CA TYR A 552 10.70 7.07 -17.44
C TYR A 552 10.16 8.20 -16.56
N ALA A 553 9.70 9.27 -17.19
CA ALA A 553 8.74 10.19 -16.62
C ALA A 553 7.38 9.49 -16.46
N TYR A 554 6.48 10.09 -15.67
CA TYR A 554 5.14 9.56 -15.52
C TYR A 554 4.34 9.68 -16.83
N ALA A 555 4.24 10.89 -17.39
CA ALA A 555 3.62 11.13 -18.69
C ALA A 555 4.52 10.66 -19.83
N ASP A 556 3.92 10.11 -20.89
CA ASP A 556 4.57 9.50 -22.05
C ASP A 556 5.54 8.36 -21.71
N GLY A 557 5.41 7.79 -20.51
CA GLY A 557 6.36 6.88 -19.88
C GLY A 557 5.64 5.87 -18.98
N TYR A 558 5.79 5.99 -17.66
CA TYR A 558 5.22 5.00 -16.73
C TYR A 558 3.70 4.90 -16.77
N ARG A 559 2.96 5.98 -17.08
CA ARG A 559 1.49 5.92 -17.24
C ARG A 559 1.10 5.00 -18.39
N GLU A 560 1.68 5.23 -19.57
CA GLU A 560 1.42 4.45 -20.78
C GLU A 560 1.97 3.03 -20.64
N MET A 561 3.10 2.85 -19.97
CA MET A 561 3.61 1.52 -19.60
C MET A 561 2.60 0.73 -18.76
N GLY A 562 1.97 1.38 -17.77
CA GLY A 562 0.89 0.78 -16.99
C GLY A 562 -0.35 0.43 -17.82
N ASP A 563 -0.68 1.28 -18.80
CA ASP A 563 -1.79 1.05 -19.74
C ASP A 563 -1.50 -0.13 -20.70
N HIS A 564 -0.26 -0.25 -21.19
CA HIS A 564 0.19 -1.38 -22.00
C HIS A 564 0.15 -2.69 -21.22
N ALA A 565 0.65 -2.68 -19.97
CA ALA A 565 0.56 -3.84 -19.08
C ALA A 565 -0.89 -4.24 -18.83
N PHE A 566 -1.75 -3.26 -18.51
CA PHE A 566 -3.19 -3.49 -18.32
C PHE A 566 -3.82 -4.15 -19.55
N ALA A 567 -3.57 -3.65 -20.77
CA ALA A 567 -4.16 -4.21 -21.97
C ALA A 567 -3.82 -5.69 -22.19
N VAL A 568 -2.57 -6.08 -21.90
CA VAL A 568 -2.12 -7.47 -22.00
C VAL A 568 -2.73 -8.33 -20.88
N LEU A 569 -2.75 -7.83 -19.65
CA LEU A 569 -3.37 -8.54 -18.52
C LEU A 569 -4.88 -8.70 -18.69
N ALA A 570 -5.56 -7.68 -19.23
CA ALA A 570 -6.97 -7.71 -19.56
C ALA A 570 -7.30 -8.89 -20.48
N ARG A 571 -6.53 -9.06 -21.56
CA ARG A 571 -6.62 -10.22 -22.47
C ARG A 571 -6.39 -11.54 -21.73
N ASP A 572 -5.28 -11.65 -21.00
CA ASP A 572 -4.81 -12.94 -20.46
C ASP A 572 -5.57 -13.39 -19.21
N LEU A 573 -6.18 -12.47 -18.46
CA LEU A 573 -6.71 -12.72 -17.10
C LEU A 573 -8.16 -12.29 -16.88
N TYR A 574 -8.74 -11.49 -17.78
CA TYR A 574 -10.08 -10.89 -17.61
C TYR A 574 -10.98 -11.02 -18.84
N GLY A 575 -10.57 -11.78 -19.87
CA GLY A 575 -11.35 -11.93 -21.10
C GLY A 575 -11.49 -10.63 -21.90
N GLY A 576 -10.56 -9.69 -21.72
CA GLY A 576 -10.48 -8.46 -22.50
C GLY A 576 -10.10 -8.69 -23.97
N PRO A 577 -10.08 -7.62 -24.79
CA PRO A 577 -9.75 -7.71 -26.21
C PRO A 577 -8.38 -8.35 -26.47
N SER A 578 -8.31 -9.24 -27.46
CA SER A 578 -7.06 -9.92 -27.84
C SER A 578 -6.28 -9.25 -28.98
N ALA A 579 -6.97 -8.51 -29.84
CA ALA A 579 -6.37 -7.84 -30.99
C ALA A 579 -5.62 -6.57 -30.58
N GLY A 580 -4.43 -6.37 -31.14
CA GLY A 580 -3.67 -5.11 -31.03
C GLY A 580 -3.13 -4.78 -29.65
N VAL A 581 -3.11 -5.72 -28.70
CA VAL A 581 -2.60 -5.49 -27.33
C VAL A 581 -1.20 -6.07 -27.10
N ALA A 582 -0.85 -7.16 -27.81
CA ALA A 582 0.47 -7.78 -27.68
C ALA A 582 1.55 -6.87 -28.27
N PRO A 583 2.75 -6.78 -27.67
CA PRO A 583 3.89 -6.16 -28.33
C PRO A 583 4.12 -6.74 -29.72
N PRO A 584 4.31 -5.91 -30.76
CA PRO A 584 4.72 -6.40 -32.07
C PRO A 584 6.03 -7.18 -31.92
N ASN A 585 6.03 -8.44 -32.32
CA ASN A 585 7.14 -9.36 -32.12
C ASN A 585 7.56 -9.97 -33.47
N PRO A 586 8.79 -9.71 -33.95
CA PRO A 586 9.29 -10.26 -35.21
C PRO A 586 9.56 -11.77 -35.11
N ALA A 587 9.30 -12.47 -36.20
CA ALA A 587 9.49 -13.91 -36.36
C ALA A 587 10.71 -14.23 -37.22
N SER A 588 10.84 -13.56 -38.37
CA SER A 588 11.93 -13.79 -39.33
C SER A 588 12.16 -12.56 -40.20
N VAL A 589 13.31 -12.55 -40.89
CA VAL A 589 13.65 -11.55 -41.90
C VAL A 589 13.98 -12.30 -43.20
N THR A 590 13.52 -11.78 -44.33
CA THR A 590 13.86 -12.31 -45.66
C THR A 590 14.30 -11.18 -46.58
N LYS A 591 15.23 -11.47 -47.49
CA LYS A 591 15.79 -10.51 -48.44
C LYS A 591 15.30 -10.76 -49.86
N SER A 592 14.95 -9.68 -50.55
CA SER A 592 14.70 -9.68 -51.99
C SER A 592 15.22 -8.38 -52.62
N GLY A 593 16.34 -8.45 -53.33
CA GLY A 593 17.02 -7.28 -53.91
C GLY A 593 17.38 -6.23 -52.85
N THR A 594 16.82 -5.02 -52.99
CA THR A 594 16.96 -3.89 -52.07
C THR A 594 15.82 -3.80 -51.05
N THR A 595 15.07 -4.89 -50.85
CA THR A 595 13.99 -4.98 -49.87
C THR A 595 14.32 -6.04 -48.82
N LEU A 596 14.08 -5.72 -47.54
CA LEU A 596 13.92 -6.72 -46.48
C LEU A 596 12.46 -6.80 -46.06
N THR A 597 11.97 -8.00 -45.78
CA THR A 597 10.64 -8.23 -45.21
C THR A 597 10.81 -8.82 -43.82
N VAL A 598 10.37 -8.10 -42.79
CA VAL A 598 10.30 -8.61 -41.41
C VAL A 598 8.91 -9.19 -41.20
N LYS A 599 8.81 -10.52 -41.06
CA LYS A 599 7.54 -11.16 -40.73
C LYS A 599 7.29 -11.03 -39.23
N LEU A 600 6.12 -10.55 -38.84
CA LEU A 600 5.70 -10.49 -37.44
C LEU A 600 4.92 -11.74 -37.05
N ARG A 601 4.85 -12.01 -35.74
CA ARG A 601 4.10 -13.13 -35.16
C ARG A 601 2.59 -12.91 -35.12
N SER A 602 2.14 -11.65 -35.16
CA SER A 602 0.73 -11.30 -35.31
C SER A 602 0.52 -10.47 -36.57
N THR A 603 -0.73 -10.41 -37.01
CA THR A 603 -1.20 -9.54 -38.11
C THR A 603 -1.96 -8.33 -37.57
N ASP A 604 -1.70 -7.95 -36.30
CA ASP A 604 -2.31 -6.76 -35.73
C ASP A 604 -1.85 -5.52 -36.52
N PRO A 605 -2.76 -4.59 -36.88
CA PRO A 605 -2.38 -3.36 -37.56
C PRO A 605 -1.37 -2.56 -36.73
N LEU A 606 -0.35 -2.04 -37.40
CA LEU A 606 0.67 -1.20 -36.78
C LEU A 606 0.68 0.21 -37.36
N THR A 607 0.91 1.18 -36.49
CA THR A 607 1.33 2.53 -36.88
C THR A 607 2.84 2.53 -37.07
N VAL A 608 3.30 3.03 -38.21
CA VAL A 608 4.72 3.14 -38.55
C VAL A 608 5.03 4.62 -38.79
N ASP A 609 5.71 5.24 -37.83
CA ASP A 609 6.05 6.65 -37.92
C ASP A 609 7.15 6.90 -38.97
N SER A 610 7.05 8.04 -39.65
CA SER A 610 8.06 8.48 -40.60
C SER A 610 9.42 8.65 -39.92
N GLY A 611 10.47 8.09 -40.53
CA GLY A 611 11.84 8.17 -40.01
C GLY A 611 12.29 6.99 -39.15
N VAL A 612 11.40 6.04 -38.81
CA VAL A 612 11.77 4.87 -37.99
C VAL A 612 12.81 3.95 -38.64
N GLY A 613 13.05 4.10 -39.95
CA GLY A 613 14.17 3.45 -40.65
C GLY A 613 15.54 3.71 -39.99
N ALA A 614 15.70 4.86 -39.31
CA ALA A 614 16.92 5.23 -38.60
C ALA A 614 17.23 4.33 -37.38
N ASP A 615 16.29 3.51 -36.92
CA ASP A 615 16.50 2.56 -35.81
C ASP A 615 16.93 1.17 -36.28
N PHE A 616 16.98 0.94 -37.59
CA PHE A 616 17.42 -0.33 -38.18
C PHE A 616 18.91 -0.30 -38.57
N ARG A 617 19.62 -1.40 -38.30
CA ARG A 617 21.01 -1.60 -38.70
C ARG A 617 21.17 -2.95 -39.38
N LEU A 618 21.99 -3.01 -40.42
CA LEU A 618 22.38 -4.27 -41.05
C LEU A 618 23.76 -4.66 -40.55
N VAL A 619 23.89 -5.84 -39.95
CA VAL A 619 25.18 -6.39 -39.54
C VAL A 619 25.94 -6.81 -40.79
N GLY A 620 27.17 -6.31 -40.98
CA GLY A 620 28.00 -6.63 -42.14
C GLY A 620 27.72 -5.79 -43.40
N SER A 621 26.89 -4.74 -43.32
CA SER A 621 26.64 -3.83 -44.44
C SER A 621 26.44 -2.38 -43.96
N THR A 622 26.88 -1.41 -44.76
CA THR A 622 26.68 0.03 -44.50
C THR A 622 25.40 0.58 -45.12
N VAL A 623 24.66 -0.28 -45.85
CA VAL A 623 23.35 0.06 -46.42
C VAL A 623 22.39 0.44 -45.29
N THR A 624 21.58 1.48 -45.54
CA THR A 624 20.62 2.02 -44.59
C THR A 624 19.18 1.71 -45.01
N VAL A 625 18.25 1.72 -44.06
CA VAL A 625 16.81 1.60 -44.33
C VAL A 625 16.26 2.98 -44.63
N THR A 626 15.69 3.18 -45.82
CA THR A 626 15.17 4.46 -46.29
C THR A 626 13.66 4.62 -46.06
N SER A 627 12.91 3.51 -46.01
CA SER A 627 11.49 3.52 -45.64
C SER A 627 11.07 2.20 -45.01
N VAL A 628 10.06 2.27 -44.14
CA VAL A 628 9.43 1.11 -43.49
C VAL A 628 7.93 1.23 -43.70
N VAL A 629 7.29 0.16 -44.20
CA VAL A 629 5.84 0.14 -44.46
C VAL A 629 5.25 -1.13 -43.91
N TYR A 630 4.24 -1.00 -43.05
CA TYR A 630 3.45 -2.15 -42.60
C TYR A 630 2.54 -2.67 -43.72
N GLN A 631 2.45 -4.00 -43.84
CA GLN A 631 1.58 -4.70 -44.77
C GLN A 631 0.52 -5.47 -43.99
N ALA A 632 -0.71 -5.52 -44.54
CA ALA A 632 -1.86 -6.17 -43.90
C ALA A 632 -1.66 -7.68 -43.64
N ASP A 633 -0.64 -8.31 -44.26
CA ASP A 633 -0.25 -9.68 -43.99
C ASP A 633 0.59 -9.84 -42.70
N GLY A 634 0.77 -8.78 -41.90
CA GLY A 634 1.58 -8.80 -40.69
C GLY A 634 3.08 -8.76 -40.97
N SER A 635 3.51 -8.02 -41.99
CA SER A 635 4.92 -7.82 -42.29
C SER A 635 5.32 -6.36 -42.34
N LEU A 636 6.58 -6.06 -42.00
CA LEU A 636 7.19 -4.76 -42.27
C LEU A 636 8.06 -4.90 -43.50
N ARG A 637 7.76 -4.11 -44.53
CA ARG A 637 8.56 -4.01 -45.75
C ARG A 637 9.53 -2.85 -45.63
N LEU A 638 10.82 -3.15 -45.62
CA LEU A 638 11.91 -2.20 -45.48
C LEU A 638 12.56 -1.99 -46.85
N THR A 639 12.61 -0.75 -47.31
CA THR A 639 13.37 -0.36 -48.49
C THR A 639 14.76 0.07 -48.08
N LEU A 640 15.76 -0.39 -48.81
CA LEU A 640 17.17 -0.15 -48.54
C LEU A 640 17.76 0.89 -49.50
N SER A 641 18.79 1.62 -49.05
CA SER A 641 19.53 2.59 -49.87
C SER A 641 20.35 1.94 -50.99
N GLY A 642 20.55 0.63 -50.94
CA GLY A 642 21.25 -0.17 -51.94
C GLY A 642 21.15 -1.67 -51.66
N THR A 643 21.83 -2.49 -52.46
CA THR A 643 21.87 -3.94 -52.24
C THR A 643 22.69 -4.25 -50.98
N PRO A 644 22.12 -4.97 -49.99
CA PRO A 644 22.81 -5.27 -48.73
C PRO A 644 23.78 -6.44 -48.91
N THR A 645 24.84 -6.23 -49.68
CA THR A 645 25.92 -7.22 -49.87
C THR A 645 26.66 -7.40 -48.54
N GLY A 646 26.89 -8.65 -48.15
CA GLY A 646 27.57 -8.99 -46.88
C GLY A 646 26.69 -8.89 -45.62
N ALA A 647 25.44 -8.44 -45.74
CA ALA A 647 24.55 -8.36 -44.59
C ALA A 647 24.17 -9.75 -44.06
N THR A 648 24.39 -9.99 -42.77
CA THR A 648 24.11 -11.28 -42.11
C THR A 648 22.91 -11.23 -41.18
N ALA A 649 22.56 -10.06 -40.66
CA ALA A 649 21.44 -9.87 -39.76
C ALA A 649 20.84 -8.46 -39.87
N LEU A 650 19.56 -8.34 -39.57
CA LEU A 650 18.86 -7.08 -39.37
C LEU A 650 18.63 -6.89 -37.87
N VAL A 651 18.97 -5.70 -37.39
CA VAL A 651 18.82 -5.28 -36.01
C VAL A 651 17.85 -4.11 -35.96
N TYR A 652 16.85 -4.18 -35.08
CA TYR A 652 16.06 -3.03 -34.67
C TYR A 652 16.45 -2.64 -33.24
N GLN A 653 17.06 -1.47 -33.11
CA GLN A 653 17.65 -0.99 -31.85
C GLN A 653 16.68 -0.14 -31.03
N GLY A 654 15.76 0.57 -31.68
CA GLY A 654 15.03 1.69 -31.07
C GLY A 654 15.98 2.83 -30.66
N HIS A 655 15.41 3.85 -30.02
CA HIS A 655 16.14 5.02 -29.54
C HIS A 655 15.78 5.38 -28.09
N LEU A 656 16.53 6.30 -27.47
CA LEU A 656 16.41 6.59 -26.03
C LEU A 656 15.22 7.49 -25.68
N LYS A 657 15.03 8.58 -26.43
CA LYS A 657 14.06 9.64 -26.10
C LYS A 657 12.80 9.52 -26.97
N ALA A 658 12.05 10.59 -27.09
CA ALA A 658 10.99 10.73 -28.09
C ALA A 658 11.56 10.61 -29.52
N GLY A 659 10.72 10.08 -30.43
CA GLY A 659 11.02 9.92 -31.84
C GLY A 659 10.03 8.96 -32.50
N PRO A 660 10.30 8.56 -33.75
CA PRO A 660 9.35 7.76 -34.54
C PRO A 660 9.31 6.31 -34.08
N TRP A 661 8.11 5.77 -33.87
CA TRP A 661 7.90 4.41 -33.40
C TRP A 661 7.23 3.50 -34.43
N ILE A 662 7.31 2.19 -34.17
CA ILE A 662 6.42 1.19 -34.74
C ILE A 662 5.57 0.67 -33.57
N THR A 663 4.28 1.00 -33.54
CA THR A 663 3.39 0.70 -32.40
C THR A 663 2.14 -0.04 -32.84
N ASN A 664 1.57 -0.81 -31.93
CA ASN A 664 0.23 -1.37 -32.09
C ASN A 664 -0.85 -0.34 -31.67
N ALA A 665 -2.12 -0.77 -31.68
CA ALA A 665 -3.26 0.08 -31.33
C ALA A 665 -3.25 0.62 -29.89
N THR A 666 -2.55 -0.04 -28.95
CA THR A 666 -2.43 0.45 -27.56
C THR A 666 -1.25 1.40 -27.36
N GLY A 667 -0.37 1.56 -28.36
CA GLY A 667 0.88 2.32 -28.24
C GLY A 667 2.09 1.47 -27.86
N ALA A 668 1.93 0.17 -27.61
CA ALA A 668 3.06 -0.70 -27.30
C ALA A 668 3.94 -0.90 -28.54
N GLY A 669 5.22 -0.60 -28.41
CA GLY A 669 6.15 -0.60 -29.53
C GLY A 669 6.71 -1.97 -29.88
N LEU A 670 7.20 -2.09 -31.12
CA LEU A 670 7.95 -3.23 -31.64
C LEU A 670 9.13 -3.57 -30.72
N LEU A 671 9.23 -4.85 -30.36
CA LEU A 671 10.35 -5.35 -29.54
C LEU A 671 11.67 -5.19 -30.30
N ALA A 672 12.72 -4.79 -29.59
CA ALA A 672 14.08 -4.79 -30.12
C ALA A 672 14.50 -6.22 -30.49
N PHE A 673 15.23 -6.37 -31.59
CA PHE A 673 15.61 -7.68 -32.09
C PHE A 673 16.92 -7.67 -32.88
N SER A 674 17.52 -8.85 -33.01
CA SER A 674 18.58 -9.15 -33.97
C SER A 674 18.26 -10.49 -34.63
N LEU A 675 17.89 -10.46 -35.92
CA LEU A 675 17.45 -11.63 -36.66
C LEU A 675 18.31 -11.83 -37.91
N PRO A 676 18.66 -13.08 -38.26
CA PRO A 676 19.40 -13.39 -39.49
C PRO A 676 18.58 -13.00 -40.73
N ILE A 677 19.29 -12.58 -41.79
CA ILE A 677 18.73 -12.20 -43.10
C ILE A 677 18.71 -13.36 -44.09
#